data_AF-W1S0D7-F1
#
_entry.id   AF-W1S0D7-F1
#
_cell.length_a   1.000
_cell.length_b   1.000
_cell.length_c   1.000
_cell.angle_alpha   90.00
_cell.angle_beta   90.00
_cell.angle_gamma   90.00
#
_symmetry.space_group_name_H-M   'P 1'
#
loop_
_entity.id
_entity.type
_entity.pdbx_description
1 polymer ?
#
loop_
_entity_poly.entity_id
_entity_poly.type
_entity_poly.pdbx_seq_one_letter_code
_entity_poly.pdbx_strand_id
1 'polypeptide(L)'
;MARALYDWRHALAKRIDSPPADLGHFLATANYDASSRFRNFLQQEEIVGRIVIALLGGRTEDVERFIHPDTLERIVTDLEKVGSGRAWLQDARNAVERARLHGTSSVHQIGNLAGMDRRDPPVQERKPEIRPALTLRRVSADEWTPVVELPSLRPLAEISSDLGRFLRQTRCRVAGSPGALPAGWLLQSDQRRVLSSWPPSNEPIVKFDKEQPVLEHLLRVDGCITPGPAWLFRVGSDGLAREIISRVVRLGSRYIYVSSDPIAATPLGEAVRITATGVSALALDLPAVLAPAQVDALRALRLGVAKNVRLAPVGLDARRWDGEGFAEWMDGETPCVSLLADFAVESYCVRLDAEFVHVDVGGRSDPILLRFPHLSVGLHALTVEVRPVDKTASVISGLLQISMRHARPWIAGTAAHTGLVTTIEPEVPSLDQLWEGDVKLQVFGPADHHVRMSVDLLDAAGTKIGTEPIADLPLPVTVDRWERALSTFLSKEKDPWAFLRAAAGRLVVEGDQLGVREIGLQRDVAPVRWAWHKAGHGTTLRLVDDHEGDDPPALSFYPFSHPARPEPISLKRAVEGFLPENQGGLCVVACGEIEQALIVSMPAVVGGLQGLLVKPSLENLPYSPSTMPQIADLISLWSMARLVGPLAGNRRDRVATALRDALRELVCGADWIDAEDEYVASRKGATDLKRFVRATGAPAAFNFVVARDVGRLQTIPPTERTKDLIALAQRYKIASREACSHALHVASWLERGGRWSEIIAERITSSKEAVSLTRAARFISVATSVPFEEQPAVQQVARR
;
A
#
# COMPACT_ATOMS: atom_id res chain seq x y z
N MET A 1 -10.84 26.61 15.94
CA MET A 1 -10.06 27.56 16.77
C MET A 1 -9.59 26.92 18.08
N ALA A 2 -10.45 26.64 19.08
CA ALA A 2 -10.00 26.11 20.38
C ALA A 2 -9.14 24.82 20.28
N ARG A 3 -9.56 23.86 19.45
CA ARG A 3 -8.78 22.65 19.14
C ARG A 3 -7.41 22.96 18.53
N ALA A 4 -7.35 23.87 17.57
CA ALA A 4 -6.10 24.28 16.93
C ALA A 4 -5.13 24.96 17.92
N LEU A 5 -5.64 25.77 18.85
CA LEU A 5 -4.82 26.38 19.91
C LEU A 5 -4.26 25.31 20.87
N TYR A 6 -5.05 24.29 21.17
CA TYR A 6 -4.62 23.16 22.01
C TYR A 6 -3.58 22.27 21.32
N ASP A 7 -3.82 21.88 20.07
CA ASP A 7 -2.93 21.01 19.29
C ASP A 7 -1.54 21.66 19.13
N TRP A 8 -1.51 22.98 18.94
CA TRP A 8 -0.28 23.76 18.72
C TRP A 8 0.22 24.52 19.95
N ARG A 9 -0.31 24.25 21.15
CA ARG A 9 -0.06 25.05 22.38
C ARG A 9 1.42 25.28 22.71
N HIS A 10 2.26 24.26 22.53
CA HIS A 10 3.70 24.32 22.86
C HIS A 10 4.50 25.11 21.83
N ALA A 11 4.09 25.07 20.56
CA ALA A 11 4.69 25.85 19.49
C ALA A 11 4.27 27.32 19.58
N LEU A 12 2.99 27.58 19.92
CA LEU A 12 2.45 28.91 20.15
C LEU A 12 3.07 29.57 21.38
N ALA A 13 3.30 28.83 22.47
CA ALA A 13 3.95 29.34 23.68
C ALA A 13 5.36 29.90 23.43
N LYS A 14 6.10 29.33 22.47
CA LYS A 14 7.45 29.80 22.08
C LYS A 14 7.43 31.01 21.15
N ARG A 15 6.28 31.30 20.53
CA ARG A 15 6.10 32.36 19.51
C ARG A 15 5.16 33.46 19.98
N ILE A 16 4.74 33.45 21.25
CA ILE A 16 3.71 34.35 21.75
C ILE A 16 4.16 35.82 21.73
N ASP A 17 5.46 36.06 21.75
CA ASP A 17 6.09 37.39 21.64
C ASP A 17 6.46 37.77 20.19
N SER A 18 6.14 36.91 19.21
CA SER A 18 6.34 37.21 17.78
C SER A 18 5.24 38.15 17.25
N PRO A 19 5.50 38.88 16.14
CA PRO A 19 4.50 39.73 15.50
C PRO A 19 3.18 38.98 15.24
N PRO A 20 2.01 39.63 15.39
CA PRO A 20 0.72 38.96 15.21
C PRO A 20 0.54 38.33 13.81
N ALA A 21 1.09 38.95 12.76
CA ALA A 21 1.05 38.38 11.41
C ALA A 21 1.75 37.01 11.34
N ASP A 22 2.89 36.83 12.01
CA ASP A 22 3.66 35.58 11.99
C ASP A 22 2.95 34.44 12.74
N LEU A 23 2.22 34.79 13.82
CA LEU A 23 1.39 33.84 14.57
C LEU A 23 0.18 33.39 13.76
N GLY A 24 -0.46 34.33 13.05
CA GLY A 24 -1.57 34.02 12.14
C GLY A 24 -1.14 33.19 10.96
N HIS A 25 -0.02 33.56 10.33
CA HIS A 25 0.61 32.81 9.24
C HIS A 25 0.94 31.38 9.69
N PHE A 26 1.60 31.23 10.83
CA PHE A 26 1.91 29.91 11.41
C PHE A 26 0.65 29.06 11.60
N LEU A 27 -0.43 29.61 12.16
CA LEU A 27 -1.68 28.87 12.35
C LEU A 27 -2.39 28.53 11.04
N ALA A 28 -2.28 29.39 10.02
CA ALA A 28 -2.80 29.15 8.68
C ALA A 28 -2.04 28.01 7.97
N THR A 29 -0.72 27.96 8.12
CA THR A 29 0.13 26.88 7.57
C THR A 29 -0.06 25.57 8.34
N ALA A 30 -0.17 25.63 9.66
CA ALA A 30 -0.22 24.47 10.54
C ALA A 30 -1.59 23.75 10.55
N ASN A 31 -2.69 24.42 10.16
CA ASN A 31 -4.05 23.86 10.16
C ASN A 31 -4.66 23.79 8.76
N TYR A 32 -4.04 23.04 7.85
CA TYR A 32 -4.54 22.86 6.48
C TYR A 32 -5.85 22.04 6.40
N ASP A 33 -6.06 21.14 7.36
CA ASP A 33 -7.25 20.25 7.49
C ASP A 33 -8.47 20.94 8.15
N ALA A 34 -8.44 22.27 8.21
CA ALA A 34 -9.51 23.12 8.70
C ALA A 34 -10.73 23.12 7.77
N SER A 35 -11.94 23.26 8.34
CA SER A 35 -13.16 23.50 7.55
C SER A 35 -13.00 24.73 6.65
N SER A 36 -13.67 24.78 5.50
CA SER A 36 -13.58 25.89 4.54
C SER A 36 -13.83 27.26 5.18
N ARG A 37 -14.79 27.35 6.10
CA ARG A 37 -15.06 28.56 6.90
C ARG A 37 -13.89 28.94 7.81
N PHE A 38 -13.27 27.96 8.47
CA PHE A 38 -12.13 28.21 9.35
C PHE A 38 -10.87 28.56 8.54
N ARG A 39 -10.67 27.96 7.36
CA ARG A 39 -9.58 28.30 6.45
C ARG A 39 -9.68 29.73 5.91
N ASN A 40 -10.88 30.17 5.51
CA ASN A 40 -11.11 31.56 5.09
C ASN A 40 -10.86 32.56 6.23
N PHE A 41 -11.15 32.16 7.47
CA PHE A 41 -10.80 32.96 8.65
C PHE A 41 -9.28 33.01 8.87
N LEU A 42 -8.58 31.87 8.72
CA LEU A 42 -7.11 31.79 8.84
C LEU A 42 -6.34 32.58 7.78
N GLN A 43 -6.95 32.93 6.64
CA GLN A 43 -6.36 33.83 5.64
C GLN A 43 -6.16 35.26 6.15
N GLN A 44 -6.89 35.67 7.19
CA GLN A 44 -6.71 36.98 7.83
C GLN A 44 -5.62 36.90 8.90
N GLU A 45 -4.38 36.66 8.47
CA GLU A 45 -3.24 36.32 9.33
C GLU A 45 -3.06 37.32 10.49
N GLU A 46 -3.10 38.63 10.21
CA GLU A 46 -2.93 39.65 11.25
C GLU A 46 -4.05 39.64 12.31
N ILE A 47 -5.30 39.46 11.88
CA ILE A 47 -6.48 39.44 12.76
C ILE A 47 -6.46 38.17 13.61
N VAL A 48 -6.13 37.04 13.00
CA VAL A 48 -6.07 35.73 13.68
C VAL A 48 -4.97 35.73 14.73
N GLY A 49 -3.77 36.22 14.42
CA GLY A 49 -2.69 36.29 15.40
C GLY A 49 -3.03 37.18 16.60
N ARG A 50 -3.72 38.30 16.38
CA ARG A 50 -4.19 39.17 17.47
C ARG A 50 -5.24 38.49 18.35
N ILE A 51 -6.18 37.75 17.75
CA ILE A 51 -7.16 36.94 18.50
C ILE A 51 -6.45 35.85 19.30
N VAL A 52 -5.40 35.22 18.77
CA VAL A 52 -4.63 34.17 19.46
C VAL A 52 -3.89 34.73 20.68
N ILE A 53 -3.23 35.89 20.53
CA ILE A 53 -2.59 36.60 21.63
C ILE A 53 -3.63 36.98 22.70
N ALA A 54 -4.80 37.49 22.29
CA ALA A 54 -5.88 37.85 23.20
C ALA A 54 -6.45 36.64 23.98
N LEU A 55 -6.53 35.48 23.34
CA LEU A 55 -7.07 34.25 23.94
C LEU A 55 -6.06 33.54 24.86
N LEU A 56 -4.76 33.56 24.53
CA LEU A 56 -3.71 32.80 25.22
C LEU A 56 -2.84 33.64 26.17
N GLY A 57 -2.61 34.91 25.85
CA GLY A 57 -1.69 35.81 26.57
C GLY A 57 -2.32 36.57 27.74
N GLY A 58 -3.65 36.47 27.91
CA GLY A 58 -4.41 37.24 28.89
C GLY A 58 -4.66 38.69 28.47
N ARG A 59 -5.41 39.44 29.28
CA ARG A 59 -5.72 40.87 29.06
C ARG A 59 -4.44 41.71 29.25
N THR A 60 -3.60 41.79 28.23
CA THR A 60 -2.53 42.79 28.15
C THR A 60 -3.09 44.11 27.63
N GLU A 61 -2.60 45.25 28.10
CA GLU A 61 -3.07 46.60 27.71
C GLU A 61 -3.01 46.83 26.18
N ASP A 62 -2.15 46.11 25.47
CA ASP A 62 -2.05 46.13 24.02
C ASP A 62 -3.23 45.41 23.32
N VAL A 63 -3.86 44.42 23.95
CA VAL A 63 -4.99 43.66 23.38
C VAL A 63 -6.30 44.46 23.44
N GLU A 64 -6.50 45.27 24.50
CA GLU A 64 -7.68 46.12 24.68
C GLU A 64 -7.81 47.21 23.60
N ARG A 65 -6.70 47.55 22.92
CA ARG A 65 -6.68 48.50 21.79
C ARG A 65 -7.20 47.92 20.47
N PHE A 66 -7.31 46.59 20.35
CA PHE A 66 -7.59 45.93 19.05
C PHE A 66 -8.85 45.06 19.04
N ILE A 67 -9.31 44.54 20.18
CA ILE A 67 -10.56 43.79 20.29
C ILE A 67 -11.34 44.35 21.48
N HIS A 68 -12.58 44.80 21.23
CA HIS A 68 -13.44 45.29 22.30
C HIS A 68 -13.66 44.19 23.37
N PRO A 69 -13.50 44.48 24.67
CA PRO A 69 -13.59 43.48 25.75
C PRO A 69 -14.85 42.61 25.67
N ASP A 70 -16.02 43.21 25.46
CA ASP A 70 -17.29 42.49 25.32
C ASP A 70 -17.32 41.53 24.12
N THR A 71 -16.59 41.86 23.04
CA THR A 71 -16.49 41.00 21.85
C THR A 71 -15.58 39.81 22.13
N LEU A 72 -14.47 40.02 22.83
CA LEU A 72 -13.57 38.94 23.26
C LEU A 72 -14.27 38.00 24.23
N GLU A 73 -15.03 38.53 25.19
CA GLU A 73 -15.80 37.74 26.15
C GLU A 73 -16.88 36.90 25.46
N ARG A 74 -17.56 37.46 24.45
CA ARG A 74 -18.50 36.70 23.62
C ARG A 74 -17.79 35.59 22.83
N ILE A 75 -16.62 35.86 22.24
CA ILE A 75 -15.84 34.85 21.50
C ILE A 75 -15.39 33.72 22.42
N VAL A 76 -14.90 34.02 23.63
CA VAL A 76 -14.51 33.01 24.62
C VAL A 76 -15.72 32.17 25.01
N THR A 77 -16.84 32.82 25.35
CA THR A 77 -18.08 32.14 25.75
C THR A 77 -18.60 31.20 24.64
N ASP A 78 -18.54 31.62 23.37
CA ASP A 78 -18.98 30.79 22.26
C ASP A 78 -18.00 29.65 21.92
N LEU A 79 -16.69 29.84 22.13
CA LEU A 79 -15.68 28.78 21.99
C LEU A 79 -15.76 27.74 23.12
N GLU A 80 -16.17 28.14 24.32
CA GLU A 80 -16.33 27.25 25.48
C GLU A 80 -17.64 26.44 25.46
N LYS A 81 -18.68 26.90 24.73
CA LYS A 81 -19.96 26.18 24.56
C LYS A 81 -19.87 24.88 23.76
N VAL A 82 -18.82 24.69 22.95
CA VAL A 82 -18.70 23.54 22.03
C VAL A 82 -17.84 22.43 22.63
N GLY A 83 -18.48 21.36 23.14
CA GLY A 83 -17.82 20.11 23.55
C GLY A 83 -16.65 20.31 24.51
N SER A 84 -15.49 19.72 24.20
CA SER A 84 -14.24 19.84 24.98
C SER A 84 -13.52 21.21 24.84
N GLY A 85 -14.16 22.22 24.24
CA GLY A 85 -13.56 23.53 23.94
C GLY A 85 -13.01 24.26 25.16
N ARG A 86 -13.69 24.18 26.31
CA ARG A 86 -13.24 24.77 27.58
C ARG A 86 -11.94 24.13 28.09
N ALA A 87 -11.82 22.81 28.03
CA ALA A 87 -10.62 22.09 28.47
C ALA A 87 -9.42 22.42 27.55
N TRP A 88 -9.65 22.45 26.24
CA TRP A 88 -8.62 22.79 25.25
C TRP A 88 -8.06 24.20 25.41
N LEU A 89 -8.92 25.19 25.66
CA LEU A 89 -8.50 26.57 25.85
C LEU A 89 -7.71 26.74 27.17
N GLN A 90 -8.16 26.07 28.24
CA GLN A 90 -7.48 26.09 29.54
C GLN A 90 -6.07 25.48 29.46
N ASP A 91 -5.92 24.33 28.80
CA ASP A 91 -4.63 23.67 28.64
C ASP A 91 -3.67 24.45 27.75
N ALA A 92 -4.19 25.14 26.73
CA ALA A 92 -3.39 26.02 25.89
C ALA A 92 -2.87 27.24 26.68
N ARG A 93 -3.71 27.87 27.50
CA ARG A 93 -3.31 28.98 28.41
C ARG A 93 -2.26 28.51 29.42
N ASN A 94 -2.47 27.37 30.07
CA ASN A 94 -1.54 26.79 31.03
C ASN A 94 -0.14 26.53 30.42
N ALA A 95 -0.07 26.12 29.15
CA ALA A 95 1.20 25.90 28.45
C ALA A 95 1.98 27.21 28.21
N VAL A 96 1.27 28.29 27.88
CA VAL A 96 1.87 29.64 27.67
C VAL A 96 2.31 30.25 29.01
N GLU A 97 1.51 30.12 30.07
CA GLU A 97 1.90 30.61 31.40
C GLU A 97 3.13 29.88 31.94
N ARG A 98 3.22 28.56 31.75
CA ARG A 98 4.42 27.80 32.12
C ARG A 98 5.65 28.26 31.34
N ALA A 99 5.53 28.54 30.04
CA ALA A 99 6.64 29.05 29.25
C ALA A 99 7.11 30.45 29.71
N ARG A 100 6.19 31.34 30.09
CA ARG A 100 6.52 32.67 30.66
C ARG A 100 7.23 32.57 32.01
N LEU A 101 6.83 31.64 32.88
CA LEU A 101 7.45 31.42 34.19
C LEU A 101 8.90 30.90 34.10
N HIS A 102 9.31 30.29 32.99
CA HIS A 102 10.69 29.86 32.74
C HIS A 102 11.55 30.92 32.03
N GLY A 103 10.94 32.01 31.54
CA GLY A 103 11.61 33.10 30.82
C GLY A 103 12.06 34.27 31.70
N THR A 104 11.70 34.29 32.99
CA THR A 104 12.02 35.37 33.93
C THR A 104 12.95 34.92 35.06
N SER A 105 14.15 34.46 34.71
CA SER A 105 15.24 34.36 35.69
C SER A 105 16.59 34.66 35.04
N SER A 106 17.29 35.63 35.66
CA SER A 106 18.68 36.06 35.40
C SER A 106 18.91 37.16 34.36
N VAL A 107 18.47 38.38 34.70
CA VAL A 107 19.29 39.57 34.43
C VAL A 107 19.78 40.11 35.77
N HIS A 108 20.93 39.62 36.24
CA HIS A 108 21.80 40.37 37.16
C HIS A 108 23.28 40.03 36.91
N GLN A 109 23.99 41.09 36.57
CA GLN A 109 25.44 41.33 36.51
C GLN A 109 26.37 40.28 37.11
N ILE A 110 27.30 39.76 36.28
CA ILE A 110 28.71 39.67 36.65
C ILE A 110 29.54 40.17 35.46
N GLY A 111 30.17 41.31 35.66
CA GLY A 111 31.23 41.81 34.79
C GLY A 111 32.57 41.16 35.11
N ASN A 112 33.41 41.16 34.08
CA ASN A 112 34.87 41.02 34.09
C ASN A 112 35.46 39.69 34.57
N LEU A 113 35.74 38.81 33.60
CA LEU A 113 37.07 38.22 33.41
C LEU A 113 37.28 38.04 31.90
N ALA A 114 38.30 38.71 31.38
CA ALA A 114 38.64 38.78 29.97
C ALA A 114 39.44 37.54 29.53
N GLY A 115 39.18 37.11 28.30
CA GLY A 115 40.21 36.51 27.43
C GLY A 115 40.19 34.99 27.29
N MET A 116 39.16 34.44 26.65
CA MET A 116 39.32 33.32 25.71
C MET A 116 38.08 33.25 24.81
N ASP A 117 38.35 33.15 23.51
CA ASP A 117 37.44 33.25 22.37
C ASP A 117 36.14 32.43 22.56
N ARG A 118 35.09 33.07 23.08
CA ARG A 118 33.72 32.57 22.99
C ARG A 118 33.27 32.75 21.54
N ARG A 119 33.47 31.72 20.72
CA ARG A 119 32.55 31.52 19.60
C ARG A 119 31.19 31.23 20.23
N ASP A 120 30.22 32.10 19.98
CA ASP A 120 28.83 31.78 20.22
C ASP A 120 28.55 30.39 19.63
N PRO A 121 27.91 29.47 20.39
CA PRO A 121 27.48 28.22 19.79
C PRO A 121 26.59 28.58 18.60
N PRO A 122 26.85 28.06 17.39
CA PRO A 122 25.99 28.35 16.26
C PRO A 122 24.57 27.95 16.66
N VAL A 123 23.61 28.86 16.45
CA VAL A 123 22.20 28.54 16.50
C VAL A 123 22.01 27.31 15.61
N GLN A 124 21.86 26.15 16.23
CA GLN A 124 21.81 24.88 15.53
C GLN A 124 20.51 24.89 14.73
N GLU A 125 20.62 25.21 13.44
CA GLU A 125 19.51 25.10 12.49
C GLU A 125 18.91 23.70 12.64
N ARG A 126 17.62 23.65 12.99
CA ARG A 126 16.87 22.42 13.21
C ARG A 126 16.95 21.55 11.96
N LYS A 127 17.87 20.57 11.96
CA LYS A 127 17.92 19.56 10.92
C LYS A 127 16.79 18.54 11.15
N PRO A 128 15.91 18.33 10.17
CA PRO A 128 14.86 17.32 10.25
C PRO A 128 15.49 15.92 10.17
N GLU A 129 15.23 15.07 11.16
CA GLU A 129 15.71 13.69 11.19
C GLU A 129 14.95 12.83 10.17
N ILE A 130 15.58 12.56 9.04
CA ILE A 130 15.00 11.79 7.92
C ILE A 130 15.68 10.43 7.72
N ARG A 131 16.46 9.99 8.71
CA ARG A 131 17.29 8.80 8.59
C ARG A 131 16.49 7.49 8.62
N PRO A 132 16.61 6.62 7.61
CA PRO A 132 15.97 5.32 7.61
C PRO A 132 16.64 4.38 8.61
N ALA A 133 15.86 3.45 9.18
CA ALA A 133 16.36 2.39 10.05
C ALA A 133 16.11 1.01 9.44
N LEU A 134 17.10 0.12 9.52
CA LEU A 134 16.97 -1.26 9.08
C LEU A 134 16.69 -2.18 10.27
N THR A 135 15.75 -3.09 10.08
CA THR A 135 15.43 -4.16 11.03
C THR A 135 15.29 -5.48 10.29
N LEU A 136 15.58 -6.61 10.94
CA LEU A 136 15.32 -7.94 10.39
C LEU A 136 14.22 -8.60 11.22
N ARG A 137 13.20 -9.13 10.55
CA ARG A 137 12.15 -9.93 11.20
C ARG A 137 12.36 -11.40 10.94
N ARG A 138 12.30 -12.22 11.99
CA ARG A 138 12.42 -13.68 11.88
C ARG A 138 11.18 -14.27 11.21
N VAL A 139 11.38 -15.08 10.18
CA VAL A 139 10.30 -15.84 9.49
C VAL A 139 10.33 -17.31 9.90
N SER A 140 11.53 -17.89 9.98
CA SER A 140 11.75 -19.27 10.43
C SER A 140 13.03 -19.38 11.26
N ALA A 141 13.47 -20.61 11.58
CA ALA A 141 14.67 -20.81 12.40
C ALA A 141 15.90 -20.10 11.82
N ASP A 142 16.07 -20.19 10.49
CA ASP A 142 17.26 -19.76 9.74
C ASP A 142 16.92 -18.78 8.60
N GLU A 143 15.78 -18.09 8.69
CA GLU A 143 15.32 -17.16 7.66
C GLU A 143 14.83 -15.84 8.26
N TRP A 144 15.32 -14.74 7.69
CA TRP A 144 15.04 -13.38 8.12
C TRP A 144 14.62 -12.49 6.95
N THR A 145 13.64 -11.64 7.20
CA THR A 145 13.14 -10.67 6.23
C THR A 145 13.55 -9.26 6.64
N PRO A 146 14.26 -8.52 5.76
CA PRO A 146 14.65 -7.15 6.05
C PRO A 146 13.48 -6.19 5.84
N VAL A 147 13.32 -5.30 6.80
CA VAL A 147 12.29 -4.26 6.83
C VAL A 147 12.98 -2.92 7.07
N VAL A 148 12.70 -1.96 6.19
CA VAL A 148 13.10 -0.57 6.40
C VAL A 148 11.98 0.22 7.07
N GLU A 149 12.34 0.99 8.08
CA GLU A 149 11.50 1.99 8.72
C GLU A 149 11.91 3.37 8.20
N LEU A 150 10.95 4.10 7.64
CA LEU A 150 11.11 5.43 7.07
C LEU A 150 10.39 6.44 7.98
N PRO A 151 11.09 7.43 8.53
CA PRO A 151 10.43 8.48 9.31
C PRO A 151 9.52 9.33 8.42
N SER A 152 8.44 9.87 8.99
CA SER A 152 7.58 10.80 8.28
C SER A 152 8.34 12.07 7.87
N LEU A 153 8.14 12.51 6.63
CA LEU A 153 8.66 13.79 6.12
C LEU A 153 7.72 14.97 6.40
N ARG A 154 6.69 14.78 7.21
CA ARG A 154 5.78 15.86 7.63
C ARG A 154 6.50 17.06 8.27
N PRO A 155 7.53 16.89 9.13
CA PRO A 155 8.27 18.02 9.66
C PRO A 155 8.95 18.88 8.58
N LEU A 156 9.37 18.27 7.46
CA LEU A 156 9.90 19.03 6.31
C LEU A 156 8.80 19.87 5.63
N ALA A 157 7.61 19.28 5.48
CA ALA A 157 6.46 19.98 4.92
C ALA A 157 5.96 21.12 5.82
N GLU A 158 6.19 21.05 7.13
CA GLU A 158 5.88 22.10 8.09
C GLU A 158 6.91 23.25 8.07
N ILE A 159 8.17 22.94 7.74
CA ILE A 159 9.24 23.95 7.61
C ILE A 159 9.15 24.69 6.27
N SER A 160 8.75 24.01 5.19
CA SER A 160 8.64 24.60 3.85
C SER A 160 7.33 24.20 3.17
N SER A 161 6.51 25.21 2.84
CA SER A 161 5.26 25.04 2.11
C SER A 161 5.47 24.48 0.70
N ASP A 162 6.58 24.85 0.04
CA ASP A 162 6.96 24.34 -1.28
C ASP A 162 7.31 22.84 -1.25
N LEU A 163 8.10 22.41 -0.25
CA LEU A 163 8.36 20.99 -0.02
C LEU A 163 7.07 20.24 0.33
N GLY A 164 6.19 20.85 1.14
CA GLY A 164 4.91 20.27 1.48
C GLY A 164 3.96 20.10 0.29
N ARG A 165 3.98 21.02 -0.69
CA ARG A 165 3.22 20.88 -1.94
C ARG A 165 3.82 19.78 -2.82
N PHE A 166 5.14 19.80 -2.99
CA PHE A 166 5.87 18.81 -3.78
C PHE A 166 5.64 17.38 -3.27
N LEU A 167 5.78 17.15 -1.96
CA LEU A 167 5.61 15.83 -1.34
C LEU A 167 4.17 15.29 -1.50
N ARG A 168 3.16 16.17 -1.60
CA ARG A 168 1.75 15.80 -1.81
C ARG A 168 1.40 15.49 -3.26
N GLN A 169 2.19 15.95 -4.22
CA GLN A 169 1.91 15.82 -5.66
C GLN A 169 2.83 14.79 -6.35
N THR A 170 3.92 14.39 -5.69
CA THR A 170 4.95 13.57 -6.32
C THR A 170 4.94 12.17 -5.71
N ARG A 171 4.80 11.16 -6.57
CA ARG A 171 4.97 9.75 -6.22
C ARG A 171 6.43 9.46 -5.86
N CYS A 172 6.64 8.44 -5.04
CA CYS A 172 8.00 8.04 -4.63
C CYS A 172 8.19 6.53 -4.74
N ARG A 173 9.44 6.10 -4.70
CA ARG A 173 9.86 4.70 -4.74
C ARG A 173 10.85 4.46 -3.61
N VAL A 174 10.81 3.27 -3.04
CA VAL A 174 11.74 2.85 -1.99
C VAL A 174 12.72 1.86 -2.59
N ALA A 175 14.01 2.17 -2.54
CA ALA A 175 15.08 1.32 -3.02
C ALA A 175 14.99 -0.06 -2.34
N GLY A 176 14.95 -1.12 -3.15
CA GLY A 176 14.83 -2.48 -2.65
C GLY A 176 13.42 -2.98 -2.38
N SER A 177 12.38 -2.15 -2.49
CA SER A 177 10.96 -2.54 -2.44
C SER A 177 10.33 -2.49 -3.84
N PRO A 178 9.39 -3.39 -4.16
CA PRO A 178 8.64 -3.31 -5.42
C PRO A 178 7.62 -2.14 -5.41
N GLY A 179 7.37 -1.58 -6.59
CA GLY A 179 6.27 -0.65 -6.88
C GLY A 179 6.56 0.83 -6.64
N ALA A 180 5.76 1.68 -7.28
CA ALA A 180 5.70 3.12 -7.01
C ALA A 180 4.63 3.42 -5.96
N LEU A 181 4.86 4.43 -5.14
CA LEU A 181 4.04 4.81 -4.00
C LEU A 181 3.24 6.06 -4.32
N PRO A 182 2.00 6.17 -3.82
CA PRO A 182 1.17 7.34 -4.06
C PRO A 182 1.82 8.60 -3.52
N ALA A 183 1.43 9.73 -4.09
CA ALA A 183 1.88 11.03 -3.59
C ALA A 183 1.39 11.25 -2.14
N GLY A 184 2.18 11.96 -1.34
CA GLY A 184 1.87 12.21 0.07
C GLY A 184 2.10 11.03 1.02
N TRP A 185 2.57 9.87 0.53
CA TRP A 185 2.75 8.67 1.35
C TRP A 185 3.63 8.89 2.60
N LEU A 186 4.75 9.60 2.47
CA LEU A 186 5.66 9.91 3.60
C LEU A 186 5.12 10.99 4.56
N LEU A 187 3.99 11.63 4.25
CA LEU A 187 3.38 12.65 5.10
C LEU A 187 2.37 12.06 6.10
N GLN A 188 1.96 10.81 5.90
CA GLN A 188 0.91 10.18 6.70
C GLN A 188 1.40 9.81 8.11
N SER A 189 2.51 9.07 8.17
CA SER A 189 3.13 8.57 9.40
C SER A 189 4.52 8.03 9.06
N ASP A 190 5.23 7.56 10.08
CA ASP A 190 6.38 6.68 9.86
C ASP A 190 5.91 5.44 9.10
N GLN A 191 6.66 5.04 8.09
CA GLN A 191 6.30 3.98 7.16
C GLN A 191 7.23 2.79 7.33
N ARG A 192 6.74 1.59 7.04
CA ARG A 192 7.54 0.35 7.04
C ARG A 192 7.39 -0.38 5.72
N ARG A 193 8.48 -0.89 5.19
CA ARG A 193 8.53 -1.57 3.89
C ARG A 193 9.43 -2.80 3.95
N VAL A 194 8.93 -3.93 3.45
CA VAL A 194 9.73 -5.13 3.24
C VAL A 194 10.63 -4.93 2.02
N LEU A 195 11.88 -5.37 2.11
CA LEU A 195 12.85 -5.25 1.04
C LEU A 195 13.01 -6.60 0.32
N SER A 196 12.88 -6.61 -1.00
CA SER A 196 13.18 -7.72 -1.90
C SER A 196 14.63 -7.73 -2.40
N SER A 197 15.32 -6.59 -2.36
CA SER A 197 16.75 -6.49 -2.62
C SER A 197 17.40 -5.53 -1.63
N TRP A 198 18.65 -5.78 -1.26
CA TRP A 198 19.36 -4.93 -0.31
C TRP A 198 19.63 -3.55 -0.91
N PRO A 199 19.31 -2.45 -0.20
CA PRO A 199 19.46 -1.10 -0.75
C PRO A 199 20.94 -0.70 -0.89
N PRO A 200 21.28 0.14 -1.88
CA PRO A 200 22.62 0.70 -2.03
C PRO A 200 22.97 1.61 -0.83
N SER A 201 24.19 1.51 -0.32
CA SER A 201 24.60 2.23 0.90
C SER A 201 24.87 3.73 0.73
N ASN A 202 25.09 4.18 -0.51
CA ASN A 202 25.53 5.54 -0.82
C ASN A 202 24.48 6.32 -1.63
N GLU A 203 23.26 5.80 -1.72
CA GLU A 203 22.15 6.47 -2.38
C GLU A 203 20.97 6.62 -1.42
N PRO A 204 20.18 7.68 -1.58
CA PRO A 204 18.92 7.83 -0.87
C PRO A 204 18.04 6.59 -1.02
N ILE A 205 17.49 6.12 0.09
CA ILE A 205 16.58 4.97 0.06
C ILE A 205 15.23 5.34 -0.57
N VAL A 206 14.85 6.62 -0.54
CA VAL A 206 13.63 7.14 -1.17
C VAL A 206 14.03 7.97 -2.39
N LYS A 207 13.40 7.68 -3.54
CA LYS A 207 13.50 8.51 -4.75
C LYS A 207 12.12 8.97 -5.20
N PHE A 208 12.01 10.23 -5.62
CA PHE A 208 10.77 10.81 -6.13
C PHE A 208 10.73 10.79 -7.65
N ASP A 209 9.54 10.71 -8.24
CA ASP A 209 9.39 10.70 -9.71
C ASP A 209 9.70 12.08 -10.34
N LYS A 210 9.57 13.17 -9.58
CA LYS A 210 10.01 14.53 -9.95
C LYS A 210 11.19 14.93 -9.08
N GLU A 211 12.08 15.75 -9.59
CA GLU A 211 13.23 16.25 -8.83
C GLU A 211 12.87 17.52 -8.05
N GLN A 212 13.34 17.59 -6.80
CA GLN A 212 13.32 18.82 -6.01
C GLN A 212 14.69 19.04 -5.35
N PRO A 213 15.52 19.99 -5.82
CA PRO A 213 16.94 20.07 -5.45
C PRO A 213 17.22 20.14 -3.95
N VAL A 214 16.38 20.89 -3.21
CA VAL A 214 16.54 21.05 -1.75
C VAL A 214 16.29 19.72 -1.03
N LEU A 215 15.24 18.99 -1.43
CA LEU A 215 14.90 17.71 -0.82
C LEU A 215 15.92 16.63 -1.18
N GLU A 216 16.37 16.62 -2.44
CA GLU A 216 17.37 15.67 -2.92
C GLU A 216 18.69 15.83 -2.16
N HIS A 217 19.10 17.07 -1.90
CA HIS A 217 20.28 17.33 -1.08
C HIS A 217 20.13 16.77 0.34
N LEU A 218 18.97 17.00 0.99
CA LEU A 218 18.71 16.47 2.33
C LEU A 218 18.71 14.94 2.35
N LEU A 219 18.03 14.31 1.40
CA LEU A 219 17.97 12.85 1.27
C LEU A 219 19.34 12.23 1.02
N ARG A 220 20.23 12.91 0.30
CA ARG A 220 21.59 12.44 0.06
C ARG A 220 22.46 12.46 1.32
N VAL A 221 22.21 13.42 2.21
CA VAL A 221 22.96 13.57 3.47
C VAL A 221 22.41 12.64 4.55
N ASP A 222 21.11 12.65 4.77
CA ASP A 222 20.48 11.99 5.92
C ASP A 222 19.52 10.84 5.54
N GLY A 223 19.13 10.69 4.27
CA GLY A 223 18.16 9.69 3.79
C GLY A 223 18.76 8.36 3.31
N CYS A 224 20.04 8.12 3.56
CA CYS A 224 20.76 6.90 3.21
C CYS A 224 20.71 5.88 4.36
N ILE A 225 20.80 4.59 4.04
CA ILE A 225 21.05 3.55 5.06
C ILE A 225 22.46 3.70 5.65
N THR A 226 22.74 2.99 6.74
CA THR A 226 24.10 2.97 7.32
C THR A 226 25.12 2.49 6.26
N PRO A 227 26.30 3.14 6.16
CA PRO A 227 27.30 2.78 5.16
C PRO A 227 27.74 1.31 5.22
N GLY A 228 27.79 0.67 4.05
CA GLY A 228 28.26 -0.71 3.90
C GLY A 228 29.78 -0.86 3.99
N PRO A 229 30.33 -2.07 3.79
CA PRO A 229 29.69 -3.27 3.24
C PRO A 229 29.14 -4.26 4.29
N ALA A 230 29.14 -3.90 5.59
CA ALA A 230 28.79 -4.80 6.67
C ALA A 230 27.90 -4.15 7.74
N TRP A 231 26.84 -4.86 8.12
CA TRP A 231 25.82 -4.45 9.09
C TRP A 231 25.66 -5.54 10.16
N LEU A 232 25.43 -5.12 11.40
CA LEU A 232 25.25 -6.02 12.53
C LEU A 232 23.87 -5.80 13.12
N PHE A 233 23.12 -6.87 13.38
CA PHE A 233 21.80 -6.80 13.98
C PHE A 233 21.74 -7.64 15.26
N ARG A 234 21.29 -7.07 16.38
CA ARG A 234 21.10 -7.81 17.63
C ARG A 234 19.70 -8.41 17.68
N VAL A 235 19.60 -9.71 17.93
CA VAL A 235 18.32 -10.43 18.03
C VAL A 235 17.66 -10.16 19.38
N GLY A 236 16.47 -9.56 19.36
CA GLY A 236 15.62 -9.37 20.54
C GLY A 236 14.76 -10.59 20.85
N SER A 237 14.19 -10.62 22.07
CA SER A 237 13.23 -11.64 22.50
C SER A 237 11.88 -11.53 21.79
N ASP A 238 11.63 -10.41 21.11
CA ASP A 238 10.44 -10.11 20.30
C ASP A 238 10.52 -10.69 18.87
N GLY A 239 11.60 -11.40 18.53
CA GLY A 239 11.81 -11.96 17.19
C GLY A 239 12.23 -10.91 16.14
N LEU A 240 12.56 -9.69 16.56
CA LEU A 240 13.11 -8.64 15.72
C LEU A 240 14.61 -8.48 16.00
N ALA A 241 15.41 -8.38 14.95
CA ALA A 241 16.81 -8.00 15.05
C ALA A 241 16.99 -6.52 14.67
N ARG A 242 17.57 -5.73 15.57
CA ARG A 242 17.77 -4.28 15.41
C ARG A 242 19.23 -3.98 15.07
N GLU A 243 19.45 -3.06 14.16
CA GLU A 243 20.80 -2.69 13.72
C GLU A 243 21.63 -2.08 14.87
N ILE A 244 22.89 -2.50 14.96
CA ILE A 244 23.91 -2.00 15.88
C ILE A 244 24.97 -1.26 15.06
N ILE A 245 24.84 0.06 14.99
CA ILE A 245 25.69 0.93 14.16
C ILE A 245 27.16 0.89 14.60
N SER A 246 27.43 0.73 15.90
CA SER A 246 28.79 0.64 16.46
C SER A 246 29.56 -0.60 15.98
N ARG A 247 28.86 -1.65 15.52
CA ARG A 247 29.40 -2.99 15.22
C ARG A 247 30.20 -3.60 16.38
N VAL A 248 29.79 -3.27 17.60
CA VAL A 248 30.32 -3.87 18.83
C VAL A 248 29.39 -5.00 19.25
N VAL A 249 29.97 -6.16 19.57
CA VAL A 249 29.24 -7.33 20.02
C VAL A 249 29.44 -7.59 21.50
N ARG A 250 28.40 -8.15 22.14
CA ARG A 250 28.39 -8.52 23.55
C ARG A 250 28.34 -10.03 23.72
N LEU A 251 28.98 -10.51 24.78
CA LEU A 251 28.97 -11.91 25.17
C LEU A 251 27.59 -12.35 25.63
N GLY A 252 27.22 -13.61 25.36
CA GLY A 252 25.92 -14.19 25.73
C GLY A 252 24.72 -13.63 24.95
N SER A 253 24.95 -12.89 23.86
CA SER A 253 23.89 -12.36 23.00
C SER A 253 23.99 -12.93 21.59
N ARG A 254 22.84 -13.03 20.92
CA ARG A 254 22.74 -13.51 19.55
C ARG A 254 22.63 -12.35 18.57
N TYR A 255 23.36 -12.46 17.47
CA TYR A 255 23.43 -11.45 16.42
C TYR A 255 23.25 -12.06 15.04
N ILE A 256 22.79 -11.25 14.09
CA ILE A 256 22.83 -11.53 12.66
C ILE A 256 23.80 -10.54 12.03
N TYR A 257 24.91 -11.04 11.50
CA TYR A 257 25.86 -10.26 10.72
C TYR A 257 25.48 -10.37 9.25
N VAL A 258 25.30 -9.23 8.58
CA VAL A 258 24.92 -9.14 7.16
C VAL A 258 26.02 -8.40 6.40
N SER A 259 26.43 -8.91 5.25
CA SER A 259 27.40 -8.25 4.40
C SER A 259 27.04 -8.36 2.92
N SER A 260 27.36 -7.33 2.15
CA SER A 260 27.31 -7.37 0.68
C SER A 260 28.48 -8.18 0.10
N ASP A 261 29.57 -8.31 0.86
CA ASP A 261 30.73 -9.09 0.45
C ASP A 261 30.58 -10.56 0.88
N PRO A 262 31.21 -11.52 0.17
CA PRO A 262 31.20 -12.91 0.57
C PRO A 262 31.77 -13.10 1.99
N ILE A 263 30.99 -13.71 2.87
CA ILE A 263 31.40 -13.98 4.26
C ILE A 263 32.17 -15.30 4.28
N ALA A 264 33.41 -15.27 4.75
CA ALA A 264 34.19 -16.49 4.96
C ALA A 264 33.59 -17.33 6.10
N ALA A 265 33.63 -18.66 5.95
CA ALA A 265 33.17 -19.56 7.00
C ALA A 265 33.99 -19.33 8.28
N THR A 266 33.29 -19.15 9.40
CA THR A 266 33.89 -18.85 10.70
C THR A 266 33.32 -19.79 11.76
N PRO A 267 34.11 -20.24 12.74
CA PRO A 267 33.63 -21.09 13.83
C PRO A 267 32.67 -20.37 14.80
N LEU A 268 32.42 -19.07 14.60
CA LEU A 268 31.58 -18.24 15.46
C LEU A 268 30.09 -18.27 15.12
N GLY A 269 29.71 -18.84 13.97
CA GLY A 269 28.34 -18.71 13.51
C GLY A 269 28.00 -19.58 12.31
N GLU A 270 26.70 -19.71 12.07
CA GLU A 270 26.14 -20.50 10.98
C GLU A 270 25.53 -19.58 9.92
N ALA A 271 25.57 -20.00 8.65
CA ALA A 271 25.01 -19.23 7.55
C ALA A 271 23.48 -19.18 7.66
N VAL A 272 22.89 -18.01 7.38
CA VAL A 272 21.45 -17.76 7.51
C VAL A 272 20.92 -17.13 6.24
N ARG A 273 19.67 -17.40 5.89
CA ARG A 273 19.04 -16.83 4.69
C ARG A 273 18.40 -15.49 5.01
N ILE A 274 18.67 -14.51 4.14
CA ILE A 274 17.95 -13.24 4.07
C ILE A 274 17.08 -13.31 2.82
N THR A 275 15.79 -12.96 2.94
CA THR A 275 14.85 -13.04 1.80
C THR A 275 15.17 -12.01 0.70
N ALA A 276 15.86 -10.92 1.04
CA ALA A 276 16.35 -9.95 0.07
C ALA A 276 17.61 -10.43 -0.65
N THR A 277 17.68 -10.11 -1.94
CA THR A 277 18.87 -10.38 -2.78
C THR A 277 20.00 -9.37 -2.54
N GLY A 278 21.26 -9.76 -2.80
CA GLY A 278 22.41 -8.87 -2.78
C GLY A 278 23.24 -8.85 -1.49
N VAL A 279 22.91 -9.70 -0.50
CA VAL A 279 23.68 -9.86 0.74
C VAL A 279 23.80 -11.32 1.18
N SER A 280 24.83 -11.60 1.96
CA SER A 280 25.01 -12.84 2.72
C SER A 280 24.85 -12.57 4.21
N ALA A 281 24.39 -13.54 4.98
CA ALA A 281 24.23 -13.39 6.43
C ALA A 281 24.74 -14.59 7.23
N LEU A 282 25.15 -14.29 8.46
CA LEU A 282 25.71 -15.22 9.42
C LEU A 282 25.07 -14.98 10.80
N ALA A 283 24.54 -16.01 11.44
CA ALA A 283 24.06 -15.96 12.83
C ALA A 283 25.25 -16.18 13.75
N LEU A 284 25.57 -15.17 14.54
CA LEU A 284 26.60 -15.23 15.57
C LEU A 284 25.94 -15.51 16.91
N ASP A 285 26.28 -16.65 17.52
CA ASP A 285 25.89 -16.97 18.90
C ASP A 285 27.12 -16.84 19.79
N LEU A 286 27.21 -15.74 20.52
CA LEU A 286 28.44 -15.42 21.25
C LEU A 286 28.40 -16.05 22.64
N PRO A 287 29.35 -16.94 22.97
CA PRO A 287 29.41 -17.55 24.29
C PRO A 287 29.73 -16.51 25.36
N ALA A 288 29.42 -16.84 26.62
CA ALA A 288 29.73 -15.98 27.77
C ALA A 288 31.23 -15.73 27.98
N VAL A 289 32.09 -16.58 27.41
CA VAL A 289 33.55 -16.48 27.44
C VAL A 289 34.10 -16.81 26.05
N LEU A 290 34.96 -15.95 25.50
CA LEU A 290 35.58 -16.15 24.18
C LEU A 290 36.98 -16.77 24.29
N ALA A 291 37.25 -17.77 23.47
CA ALA A 291 38.60 -18.28 23.23
C ALA A 291 39.41 -17.31 22.33
N PRO A 292 40.76 -17.31 22.38
CA PRO A 292 41.59 -16.44 21.54
C PRO A 292 41.27 -16.53 20.04
N ALA A 293 41.03 -17.75 19.52
CA ALA A 293 40.64 -17.97 18.13
C ALA A 293 39.29 -17.32 17.75
N GLN A 294 38.35 -17.25 18.69
CA GLN A 294 37.05 -16.59 18.52
C GLN A 294 37.20 -15.06 18.53
N VAL A 295 38.13 -14.52 19.33
CA VAL A 295 38.45 -13.08 19.32
C VAL A 295 39.09 -12.66 18.00
N ASP A 296 40.01 -13.47 17.47
CA ASP A 296 40.62 -13.21 16.16
C ASP A 296 39.61 -13.31 15.01
N ALA A 297 38.66 -14.25 15.10
CA ALA A 297 37.58 -14.37 14.12
C ALA A 297 36.59 -13.19 14.18
N LEU A 298 36.28 -12.63 15.36
CA LEU A 298 35.51 -11.39 15.48
C LEU A 298 36.26 -10.18 14.91
N ARG A 299 37.58 -10.11 15.13
CA ARG A 299 38.44 -9.06 14.55
C ARG A 299 38.48 -9.15 13.03
N ALA A 300 38.51 -10.36 12.46
CA ALA A 300 38.45 -10.58 11.01
C ALA A 300 37.13 -10.07 10.39
N LEU A 301 36.02 -10.14 11.15
CA LEU A 301 34.72 -9.56 10.78
C LEU A 301 34.59 -8.06 11.09
N ARG A 302 35.68 -7.40 11.54
CA ARG A 302 35.70 -5.99 11.98
C ARG A 302 34.71 -5.68 13.10
N LEU A 303 34.43 -6.65 13.96
CA LEU A 303 33.56 -6.50 15.12
C LEU A 303 34.39 -6.20 16.38
N GLY A 304 33.97 -5.19 17.14
CA GLY A 304 34.56 -4.89 18.45
C GLY A 304 33.96 -5.76 19.56
N VAL A 305 34.72 -6.08 20.61
CA VAL A 305 34.21 -6.78 21.81
C VAL A 305 34.27 -5.81 22.99
N ALA A 306 33.12 -5.49 23.58
CA ALA A 306 33.08 -4.61 24.76
C ALA A 306 33.60 -5.33 26.02
N LYS A 307 34.49 -4.68 26.79
CA LYS A 307 34.75 -5.00 28.20
C LYS A 307 33.80 -4.12 29.04
N ASN A 308 33.05 -4.69 30.00
CA ASN A 308 31.75 -4.11 30.35
C ASN A 308 31.80 -2.98 31.40
N VAL A 309 31.52 -1.78 30.93
CA VAL A 309 30.91 -0.69 31.70
C VAL A 309 29.51 -0.52 31.13
N ARG A 310 28.48 -0.94 31.87
CA ARG A 310 27.08 -0.93 31.45
C ARG A 310 26.47 0.42 31.76
N LEU A 311 26.19 1.19 30.71
CA LEU A 311 25.26 2.32 30.72
C LEU A 311 23.92 1.83 30.19
N ALA A 312 22.84 1.98 30.95
CA ALA A 312 21.49 1.60 30.52
C ALA A 312 20.44 2.59 31.02
N PRO A 313 19.42 2.93 30.22
CA PRO A 313 18.32 3.76 30.68
C PRO A 313 17.59 3.07 31.83
N VAL A 314 17.22 3.83 32.86
CA VAL A 314 16.45 3.36 34.02
C VAL A 314 15.35 4.36 34.35
N GLY A 315 14.16 3.90 34.69
CA GLY A 315 13.00 4.76 34.95
C GLY A 315 12.11 4.86 33.71
N LEU A 316 11.84 6.06 33.21
CA LEU A 316 11.13 6.24 31.94
C LEU A 316 12.00 5.73 30.79
N ASP A 317 11.54 4.67 30.12
CA ASP A 317 12.24 4.07 28.99
C ASP A 317 12.57 5.11 27.92
N ALA A 318 13.79 5.05 27.42
CA ALA A 318 14.18 5.85 26.27
C ALA A 318 13.29 5.45 25.07
N ARG A 319 12.77 6.45 24.36
CA ARG A 319 11.93 6.27 23.16
C ARG A 319 12.65 5.49 22.08
N ARG A 320 13.97 5.60 22.06
CA ARG A 320 14.88 4.83 21.24
C ARG A 320 16.09 4.46 22.09
N TRP A 321 16.41 3.17 22.16
CA TRP A 321 17.59 2.65 22.86
C TRP A 321 18.23 1.60 21.98
N ASP A 322 19.49 1.80 21.62
CA ASP A 322 20.25 0.86 20.79
C ASP A 322 20.87 -0.29 21.59
N GLY A 323 20.77 -0.26 22.92
CA GLY A 323 21.32 -1.27 23.81
C GLY A 323 22.76 -0.99 24.28
N GLU A 324 23.39 0.11 23.85
CA GLU A 324 24.81 0.33 24.13
C GLU A 324 25.28 1.78 24.17
N GLY A 325 24.96 2.60 23.17
CA GLY A 325 25.63 3.87 22.93
C GLY A 325 24.72 5.00 22.46
N PHE A 326 23.43 4.77 22.29
CA PHE A 326 22.47 5.80 21.88
C PHE A 326 21.13 5.64 22.59
N ALA A 327 20.71 6.69 23.28
CA ALA A 327 19.42 6.77 23.95
C ALA A 327 18.69 8.08 23.59
N GLU A 328 17.39 7.99 23.34
CA GLU A 328 16.54 9.13 22.96
C GLU A 328 15.42 9.37 23.98
N TRP A 329 15.28 10.62 24.44
CA TRP A 329 14.18 11.08 25.31
C TRP A 329 13.52 12.35 24.76
N MET A 330 12.38 12.72 25.33
CA MET A 330 11.63 13.91 24.93
C MET A 330 11.82 15.10 25.88
N ASP A 331 11.65 16.30 25.32
CA ASP A 331 11.54 17.57 26.02
C ASP A 331 10.47 17.49 27.12
N GLY A 332 10.88 17.72 28.37
CA GLY A 332 10.06 17.54 29.58
C GLY A 332 10.26 16.20 30.32
N GLU A 333 10.92 15.21 29.73
CA GLU A 333 11.35 13.98 30.42
C GLU A 333 12.70 14.22 31.13
N THR A 334 13.01 13.42 32.14
CA THR A 334 14.31 13.48 32.85
C THR A 334 15.10 12.20 32.58
N PRO A 335 16.08 12.22 31.65
CA PRO A 335 16.92 11.06 31.39
C PRO A 335 17.59 10.54 32.65
N CYS A 336 17.51 9.23 32.84
CA CYS A 336 18.12 8.52 33.96
C CYS A 336 18.85 7.29 33.43
N VAL A 337 20.11 7.13 33.80
CA VAL A 337 21.00 6.08 33.29
C VAL A 337 21.66 5.36 34.45
N SER A 338 21.57 4.04 34.52
CA SER A 338 22.39 3.23 35.42
C SER A 338 23.77 3.00 34.83
N LEU A 339 24.79 3.14 35.68
CA LEU A 339 26.17 2.80 35.46
C LEU A 339 26.55 1.60 36.33
N LEU A 340 26.97 0.51 35.70
CA LEU A 340 27.39 -0.72 36.37
C LEU A 340 28.63 -1.32 35.69
N ALA A 341 29.71 -1.53 36.42
CA ALA A 341 30.87 -2.30 35.92
C ALA A 341 30.80 -3.75 36.40
N ASP A 342 31.28 -4.70 35.60
CA ASP A 342 31.37 -6.12 35.96
C ASP A 342 32.72 -6.51 36.59
N PHE A 343 33.55 -5.52 36.94
CA PHE A 343 34.84 -5.66 37.62
C PHE A 343 34.95 -4.66 38.79
N ALA A 344 35.92 -4.86 39.68
CA ALA A 344 36.14 -3.97 40.82
C ALA A 344 36.65 -2.59 40.37
N VAL A 345 35.89 -1.54 40.69
CA VAL A 345 36.15 -0.14 40.31
C VAL A 345 36.59 0.67 41.53
N GLU A 346 37.65 1.47 41.37
CA GLU A 346 38.10 2.46 42.35
C GLU A 346 37.24 3.73 42.21
N SER A 347 37.17 4.29 41.00
CA SER A 347 36.38 5.50 40.73
C SER A 347 35.87 5.59 39.28
N TYR A 348 34.80 6.37 39.11
CA TYR A 348 34.27 6.79 37.81
C TYR A 348 34.52 8.29 37.57
N CYS A 349 34.88 8.66 36.35
CA CYS A 349 34.83 10.03 35.87
C CYS A 349 33.72 10.11 34.80
N VAL A 350 32.63 10.78 35.13
CA VAL A 350 31.47 10.94 34.25
C VAL A 350 31.52 12.33 33.65
N ARG A 351 31.55 12.44 32.32
CA ARG A 351 31.58 13.70 31.58
C ARG A 351 30.36 13.81 30.67
N LEU A 352 29.57 14.86 30.84
CA LEU A 352 28.48 15.22 29.95
C LEU A 352 28.87 16.49 29.20
N ASP A 353 29.09 16.37 27.90
CA ASP A 353 29.60 17.45 27.03
C ASP A 353 30.91 18.07 27.58
N ALA A 354 30.83 19.23 28.23
CA ALA A 354 31.96 19.96 28.82
C ALA A 354 32.06 19.83 30.35
N GLU A 355 31.02 19.36 31.03
CA GLU A 355 30.98 19.23 32.48
C GLU A 355 31.39 17.82 32.92
N PHE A 356 32.11 17.69 34.03
CA PHE A 356 32.51 16.39 34.56
C PHE A 356 32.30 16.28 36.07
N VAL A 357 32.01 15.07 36.52
CA VAL A 357 31.84 14.71 37.93
C VAL A 357 32.66 13.48 38.22
N HIS A 358 33.41 13.52 39.33
CA HIS A 358 34.11 12.35 39.85
C HIS A 358 33.24 11.64 40.88
N VAL A 359 33.10 10.33 40.74
CA VAL A 359 32.32 9.49 41.65
C VAL A 359 33.25 8.42 42.22
N ASP A 360 33.56 8.55 43.51
CA ASP A 360 34.32 7.56 44.26
C ASP A 360 33.36 6.44 44.73
N VAL A 361 33.72 5.20 44.39
CA VAL A 361 32.85 4.03 44.57
C VAL A 361 33.29 3.21 45.77
N GLY A 362 34.50 3.42 46.29
CA GLY A 362 35.03 2.73 47.47
C GLY A 362 34.94 1.20 47.40
N GLY A 363 35.00 0.61 46.19
CA GLY A 363 34.87 -0.84 45.98
C GLY A 363 33.45 -1.39 46.03
N ARG A 364 32.39 -0.55 46.02
CA ARG A 364 31.00 -1.00 45.92
C ARG A 364 30.69 -1.54 44.52
N SER A 365 29.85 -2.57 44.45
CA SER A 365 29.39 -3.20 43.20
C SER A 365 27.97 -2.83 42.79
N ASP A 366 27.31 -1.93 43.53
CA ASP A 366 25.92 -1.51 43.25
C ASP A 366 25.85 -0.63 41.98
N PRO A 367 24.77 -0.71 41.19
CA PRO A 367 24.57 0.19 40.06
C PRO A 367 24.41 1.64 40.53
N ILE A 368 25.17 2.56 39.93
CA ILE A 368 25.07 4.00 40.18
C ILE A 368 24.02 4.58 39.25
N LEU A 369 23.05 5.33 39.77
CA LEU A 369 22.03 6.00 38.97
C LEU A 369 22.44 7.44 38.71
N LEU A 370 22.62 7.78 37.44
CA LEU A 370 22.87 9.14 36.95
C LEU A 370 21.55 9.73 36.48
N ARG A 371 21.19 10.89 37.04
CA ARG A 371 19.99 11.63 36.65
C ARG A 371 20.41 12.95 36.03
N PHE A 372 19.83 13.28 34.88
CA PHE A 372 20.17 14.48 34.13
C PHE A 372 18.96 15.44 34.07
N PRO A 373 18.72 16.23 35.12
CA PRO A 373 17.62 17.21 35.12
C PRO A 373 17.92 18.34 34.14
N HIS A 374 16.94 18.74 33.34
CA HIS A 374 16.99 19.90 32.44
C HIS A 374 18.00 19.81 31.28
N LEU A 375 18.12 18.64 30.65
CA LEU A 375 18.88 18.49 29.40
C LEU A 375 18.19 19.26 28.25
N SER A 376 18.92 20.11 27.52
CA SER A 376 18.38 20.85 26.38
C SER A 376 18.05 19.92 25.20
N VAL A 377 17.19 20.37 24.28
CA VAL A 377 16.90 19.64 23.03
C VAL A 377 18.14 19.68 22.14
N GLY A 378 18.60 18.52 21.66
CA GLY A 378 19.85 18.36 20.92
C GLY A 378 20.56 17.03 21.22
N LEU A 379 21.76 16.88 20.65
CA LEU A 379 22.64 15.73 20.90
C LEU A 379 23.64 16.07 22.00
N HIS A 380 23.73 15.19 23.00
CA HIS A 380 24.62 15.30 24.14
C HIS A 380 25.51 14.06 24.23
N ALA A 381 26.77 14.23 24.62
CA ALA A 381 27.75 13.15 24.71
C ALA A 381 28.09 12.86 26.18
N LEU A 382 27.63 11.71 26.68
CA LEU A 382 27.99 11.19 28.01
C LEU A 382 29.18 10.23 27.88
N THR A 383 30.36 10.66 28.31
CA THR A 383 31.56 9.81 28.41
C THR A 383 31.75 9.36 29.85
N VAL A 384 32.04 8.09 30.08
CA VAL A 384 32.37 7.56 31.41
C VAL A 384 33.72 6.87 31.36
N GLU A 385 34.70 7.42 32.07
CA GLU A 385 36.00 6.79 32.26
C GLU A 385 36.02 6.05 33.60
N VAL A 386 36.50 4.82 33.57
CA VAL A 386 36.49 3.90 34.70
C VAL A 386 37.91 3.55 35.08
N ARG A 387 38.24 3.75 36.36
CA ARG A 387 39.52 3.37 36.93
C ARG A 387 39.37 2.04 37.69
N PRO A 388 39.94 0.94 37.20
CA PRO A 388 39.94 -0.33 37.92
C PRO A 388 40.77 -0.24 39.21
N VAL A 389 40.45 -1.07 40.21
CA VAL A 389 41.25 -1.18 41.45
C VAL A 389 42.66 -1.74 41.18
N ASP A 390 42.82 -2.55 40.13
CA ASP A 390 44.12 -3.02 39.65
C ASP A 390 44.84 -1.91 38.88
N LYS A 391 45.87 -1.34 39.50
CA LYS A 391 46.66 -0.21 38.98
C LYS A 391 47.47 -0.54 37.71
N THR A 392 47.52 -1.80 37.30
CA THR A 392 48.18 -2.23 36.05
C THR A 392 47.24 -2.26 34.85
N ALA A 393 45.92 -2.15 35.07
CA ALA A 393 44.92 -2.14 34.01
C ALA A 393 44.75 -0.74 33.39
N SER A 394 44.57 -0.68 32.06
CA SER A 394 44.27 0.56 31.35
C SER A 394 42.91 1.13 31.74
N VAL A 395 42.79 2.46 31.79
CA VAL A 395 41.50 3.17 31.96
C VAL A 395 40.53 2.72 30.85
N ILE A 396 39.32 2.35 31.24
CA ILE A 396 38.26 1.90 30.32
C ILE A 396 37.29 3.07 30.13
N SER A 397 36.97 3.44 28.89
CA SER A 397 35.99 4.49 28.59
C SER A 397 34.73 3.92 27.93
N GLY A 398 33.56 4.40 28.36
CA GLY A 398 32.26 4.18 27.74
C GLY A 398 31.72 5.51 27.18
N LEU A 399 30.99 5.45 26.07
CA LEU A 399 30.34 6.62 25.47
C LEU A 399 28.86 6.30 25.22
N LEU A 400 27.98 7.19 25.67
CA LEU A 400 26.56 7.19 25.42
C LEU A 400 26.16 8.53 24.80
N GLN A 401 25.62 8.51 23.59
CA GLN A 401 24.97 9.65 22.98
C GLN A 401 23.53 9.74 23.45
N ILE A 402 23.15 10.89 24.00
CA ILE A 402 21.80 11.19 24.45
C ILE A 402 21.19 12.17 23.47
N SER A 403 20.09 11.80 22.83
CA SER A 403 19.30 12.70 21.98
C SER A 403 18.07 13.16 22.73
N MET A 404 17.92 14.47 22.90
CA MET A 404 16.71 15.10 23.43
C MET A 404 15.93 15.71 22.28
N ARG A 405 14.72 15.19 22.01
CA ARG A 405 13.84 15.70 20.96
C ARG A 405 12.66 16.48 21.54
N HIS A 406 12.04 17.37 20.78
CA HIS A 406 10.76 17.95 21.21
C HIS A 406 9.67 16.87 21.33
N ALA A 407 8.85 16.96 22.39
CA ALA A 407 7.64 16.16 22.49
C ALA A 407 6.72 16.47 21.30
N ARG A 408 6.46 15.47 20.44
CA ARG A 408 5.47 15.61 19.37
C ARG A 408 4.07 15.65 20.02
N PRO A 409 3.15 16.53 19.59
CA PRO A 409 1.77 16.45 20.04
C PRO A 409 1.21 15.07 19.69
N TRP A 410 0.41 14.49 20.58
CA TRP A 410 -0.34 13.27 20.30
C TRP A 410 -1.29 13.56 19.14
N ILE A 411 -1.03 12.93 17.99
CA ILE A 411 -1.93 12.93 16.85
C ILE A 411 -2.62 11.57 16.89
N ALA A 412 -3.95 11.57 16.91
CA ALA A 412 -4.75 10.37 16.78
C ALA A 412 -4.20 9.54 15.62
N GLY A 413 -3.70 8.34 15.92
CA GLY A 413 -3.13 7.44 14.93
C GLY A 413 -1.62 7.17 14.94
N THR A 414 -0.84 7.90 15.75
CA THR A 414 0.60 7.66 15.80
C THR A 414 0.93 6.56 16.81
N ALA A 415 1.56 5.48 16.35
CA ALA A 415 1.90 4.30 17.14
C ALA A 415 3.01 4.59 18.18
N ALA A 416 2.67 5.23 19.29
CA ALA A 416 3.46 5.16 20.51
C ALA A 416 2.86 4.05 21.38
N HIS A 417 3.46 2.87 21.32
CA HIS A 417 3.01 1.68 22.06
C HIS A 417 2.87 1.94 23.56
N THR A 418 1.75 1.49 24.16
CA THR A 418 1.68 1.29 25.61
C THR A 418 0.81 0.09 26.05
N GLY A 419 0.03 -0.58 25.19
CA GLY A 419 -0.69 -1.79 25.63
C GLY A 419 -1.35 -2.71 24.57
N LEU A 420 -1.15 -2.46 23.27
CA LEU A 420 -1.80 -3.24 22.19
C LEU A 420 -0.77 -3.79 21.19
N VAL A 421 -0.86 -5.09 20.91
CA VAL A 421 -0.13 -5.77 19.83
C VAL A 421 -1.15 -6.23 18.79
N THR A 422 -0.90 -5.91 17.52
CA THR A 422 -1.78 -6.29 16.39
C THR A 422 -1.01 -7.09 15.36
N THR A 423 -1.65 -8.14 14.85
CA THR A 423 -1.13 -8.97 13.76
C THR A 423 -2.18 -9.01 12.67
N ILE A 424 -1.78 -8.73 11.43
CA ILE A 424 -2.68 -8.68 10.28
C ILE A 424 -2.13 -9.53 9.13
N GLU A 425 -3.02 -10.20 8.41
CA GLU A 425 -2.71 -11.00 7.23
C GLU A 425 -3.75 -10.68 6.13
N PRO A 426 -3.33 -10.32 4.91
CA PRO A 426 -1.93 -10.10 4.47
C PRO A 426 -1.29 -8.88 5.14
N GLU A 427 0.05 -8.84 5.17
CA GLU A 427 0.83 -7.81 5.90
C GLU A 427 0.63 -6.38 5.35
N VAL A 428 0.34 -6.26 4.05
CA VAL A 428 -0.06 -5.02 3.39
C VAL A 428 -1.47 -5.23 2.84
N PRO A 429 -2.50 -5.12 3.70
CA PRO A 429 -3.87 -5.32 3.27
C PRO A 429 -4.30 -4.19 2.34
N SER A 430 -5.05 -4.54 1.29
CA SER A 430 -5.68 -3.54 0.44
C SER A 430 -7.08 -3.17 0.95
N LEU A 431 -7.54 -1.98 0.54
CA LEU A 431 -8.91 -1.56 0.86
C LEU A 431 -9.94 -2.50 0.21
N ASP A 432 -9.67 -3.01 -0.99
CA ASP A 432 -10.53 -3.96 -1.69
C ASP A 432 -10.56 -5.33 -0.98
N GLN A 433 -9.41 -5.84 -0.51
CA GLN A 433 -9.34 -7.09 0.25
C GLN A 433 -10.13 -7.02 1.56
N LEU A 434 -10.10 -5.89 2.26
CA LEU A 434 -10.91 -5.71 3.47
C LEU A 434 -12.40 -5.83 3.16
N TRP A 435 -12.82 -5.30 2.02
CA TRP A 435 -14.22 -5.32 1.58
C TRP A 435 -14.67 -6.67 1.05
N GLU A 436 -13.76 -7.43 0.45
CA GLU A 436 -13.97 -8.82 0.04
C GLU A 436 -14.03 -9.77 1.25
N GLY A 437 -13.58 -9.31 2.43
CA GLY A 437 -13.56 -10.11 3.66
C GLY A 437 -12.28 -10.91 3.84
N ASP A 438 -11.24 -10.65 3.03
CA ASP A 438 -10.00 -11.43 2.94
C ASP A 438 -8.88 -10.90 3.86
N VAL A 439 -9.24 -10.09 4.86
CA VAL A 439 -8.29 -9.54 5.84
C VAL A 439 -8.50 -10.21 7.18
N LYS A 440 -7.45 -10.86 7.69
CA LYS A 440 -7.43 -11.47 9.04
C LYS A 440 -6.71 -10.56 10.01
N LEU A 441 -7.31 -10.31 11.17
CA LEU A 441 -6.74 -9.45 12.20
C LEU A 441 -6.80 -10.14 13.56
N GLN A 442 -5.70 -10.06 14.31
CA GLN A 442 -5.59 -10.44 15.71
C GLN A 442 -5.13 -9.23 16.52
N VAL A 443 -5.73 -9.05 17.70
CA VAL A 443 -5.37 -7.98 18.63
C VAL A 443 -5.16 -8.57 20.01
N PHE A 444 -3.95 -8.42 20.54
CA PHE A 444 -3.59 -8.82 21.90
C PHE A 444 -3.48 -7.60 22.81
N GLY A 445 -4.05 -7.72 24.00
CA GLY A 445 -3.97 -6.78 25.10
C GLY A 445 -4.65 -7.37 26.35
N PRO A 446 -4.80 -6.60 27.44
CA PRO A 446 -5.40 -7.07 28.70
C PRO A 446 -6.83 -7.59 28.50
N ALA A 447 -7.17 -8.74 29.08
CA ALA A 447 -8.43 -9.44 28.85
C ALA A 447 -9.69 -8.66 29.29
N ASP A 448 -9.55 -7.69 30.20
CA ASP A 448 -10.66 -6.90 30.74
C ASP A 448 -10.95 -5.61 29.94
N HIS A 449 -10.33 -5.45 28.76
CA HIS A 449 -10.48 -4.25 27.93
C HIS A 449 -11.15 -4.56 26.60
N HIS A 450 -11.80 -3.54 26.04
CA HIS A 450 -12.42 -3.57 24.73
C HIS A 450 -11.63 -2.72 23.73
N VAL A 451 -11.75 -3.09 22.45
CA VAL A 451 -11.25 -2.30 21.33
C VAL A 451 -12.38 -1.96 20.38
N ARG A 452 -12.46 -0.67 20.01
CA ARG A 452 -13.32 -0.21 18.92
C ARG A 452 -12.56 -0.28 17.61
N MET A 453 -13.22 -0.80 16.60
CA MET A 453 -12.64 -1.01 15.28
C MET A 453 -13.45 -0.21 14.26
N SER A 454 -12.76 0.62 13.48
CA SER A 454 -13.38 1.44 12.44
C SER A 454 -12.47 1.56 11.22
N VAL A 455 -13.03 1.88 10.07
CA VAL A 455 -12.29 2.16 8.83
C VAL A 455 -12.44 3.61 8.47
N ASP A 456 -11.32 4.33 8.49
CA ASP A 456 -11.22 5.67 7.94
C ASP A 456 -11.01 5.56 6.43
N LEU A 457 -11.88 6.22 5.66
CA LEU A 457 -11.85 6.27 4.20
C LEU A 457 -11.17 7.55 3.77
N LEU A 458 -10.13 7.44 2.94
CA LEU A 458 -9.24 8.55 2.57
C LEU A 458 -9.35 8.85 1.07
N ASP A 459 -9.31 10.13 0.70
CA ASP A 459 -9.17 10.56 -0.70
C ASP A 459 -7.71 10.43 -1.19
N ALA A 460 -7.46 10.75 -2.46
CA ALA A 460 -6.12 10.67 -3.05
C ALA A 460 -5.12 11.64 -2.39
N ALA A 461 -5.60 12.71 -1.75
CA ALA A 461 -4.80 13.66 -0.99
C ALA A 461 -4.56 13.22 0.46
N GLY A 462 -5.14 12.08 0.89
CA GLY A 462 -5.07 11.57 2.26
C GLY A 462 -6.06 12.24 3.22
N THR A 463 -6.99 13.05 2.72
CA THR A 463 -8.05 13.67 3.52
C THR A 463 -9.09 12.64 3.88
N LYS A 464 -9.58 12.67 5.11
CA LYS A 464 -10.65 11.75 5.54
C LYS A 464 -11.99 12.12 4.91
N ILE A 465 -12.51 11.22 4.08
CA ILE A 465 -13.84 11.30 3.47
C ILE A 465 -14.92 10.88 4.47
N GLY A 466 -14.63 9.86 5.29
CA GLY A 466 -15.56 9.31 6.26
C GLY A 466 -14.91 8.29 7.19
N THR A 467 -15.64 7.89 8.22
CA THR A 467 -15.26 6.84 9.18
C THR A 467 -16.43 5.88 9.30
N GLU A 468 -16.19 4.60 9.04
CA GLU A 468 -17.19 3.53 9.17
C GLU A 468 -16.87 2.64 10.38
N PRO A 469 -17.76 2.55 11.39
CA PRO A 469 -17.55 1.69 12.54
C PRO A 469 -17.81 0.21 12.17
N ILE A 470 -16.83 -0.66 12.41
CA ILE A 470 -16.97 -2.10 12.18
C ILE A 470 -17.58 -2.77 13.40
N ALA A 471 -16.91 -2.68 14.56
CA ALA A 471 -17.31 -3.39 15.77
C ALA A 471 -16.63 -2.86 17.03
N ASP A 472 -17.20 -3.20 18.19
CA ASP A 472 -16.58 -3.09 19.51
C ASP A 472 -16.38 -4.52 20.03
N LEU A 473 -15.13 -4.92 20.27
CA LEU A 473 -14.76 -6.30 20.59
C LEU A 473 -13.93 -6.39 21.88
N PRO A 474 -14.19 -7.38 22.76
CA PRO A 474 -13.34 -7.64 23.91
C PRO A 474 -12.00 -8.24 23.50
N LEU A 475 -10.93 -7.85 24.19
CA LEU A 475 -9.59 -8.41 24.05
C LEU A 475 -9.47 -9.79 24.75
N PRO A 476 -8.59 -10.68 24.26
CA PRO A 476 -7.92 -10.63 22.96
C PRO A 476 -8.93 -10.86 21.81
N VAL A 477 -8.70 -10.18 20.68
CA VAL A 477 -9.46 -10.41 19.44
C VAL A 477 -8.76 -11.52 18.66
N THR A 478 -9.44 -12.66 18.52
CA THR A 478 -9.01 -13.78 17.68
C THR A 478 -9.49 -13.60 16.23
N VAL A 479 -8.87 -14.32 15.29
CA VAL A 479 -9.23 -14.30 13.86
C VAL A 479 -10.73 -14.62 13.68
N ASP A 480 -11.23 -15.68 14.29
CA ASP A 480 -12.64 -16.09 14.15
C ASP A 480 -13.63 -15.03 14.70
N ARG A 481 -13.22 -14.26 15.71
CA ARG A 481 -14.05 -13.19 16.28
C ARG A 481 -14.07 -11.99 15.34
N TRP A 482 -12.92 -11.65 14.78
CA TRP A 482 -12.78 -10.61 13.77
C TRP A 482 -13.55 -10.93 12.49
N GLU A 483 -13.40 -12.13 11.91
CA GLU A 483 -14.07 -12.53 10.67
C GLU A 483 -15.61 -12.44 10.79
N ARG A 484 -16.16 -12.87 11.94
CA ARG A 484 -17.61 -12.75 12.22
C ARG A 484 -18.06 -11.29 12.36
N ALA A 485 -17.24 -10.44 12.96
CA ALA A 485 -17.53 -9.02 13.09
C ALA A 485 -17.50 -8.33 11.71
N LEU A 486 -16.47 -8.61 10.91
CA LEU A 486 -16.30 -8.09 9.57
C LEU A 486 -17.42 -8.54 8.64
N SER A 487 -17.80 -9.83 8.65
CA SER A 487 -18.91 -10.32 7.84
C SER A 487 -20.24 -9.65 8.20
N THR A 488 -20.45 -9.36 9.49
CA THR A 488 -21.64 -8.67 9.98
C THR A 488 -21.66 -7.21 9.49
N PHE A 489 -20.53 -6.51 9.56
CA PHE A 489 -20.35 -5.16 9.03
C PHE A 489 -20.64 -5.13 7.51
N LEU A 490 -19.99 -6.00 6.73
CA LEU A 490 -20.18 -6.10 5.28
C LEU A 490 -21.64 -6.41 4.88
N SER A 491 -22.37 -7.14 5.72
CA SER A 491 -23.79 -7.44 5.48
C SER A 491 -24.77 -6.29 5.79
N LYS A 492 -24.36 -5.34 6.64
CA LYS A 492 -25.20 -4.23 7.11
C LYS A 492 -25.04 -2.95 6.30
N GLU A 493 -23.89 -2.76 5.67
CA GLU A 493 -23.53 -1.49 5.04
C GLU A 493 -24.35 -1.22 3.78
N LYS A 494 -25.09 -0.10 3.79
CA LYS A 494 -26.02 0.30 2.72
C LYS A 494 -25.48 1.40 1.82
N ASP A 495 -24.32 2.00 2.11
CA ASP A 495 -23.74 3.09 1.32
C ASP A 495 -22.28 2.84 0.87
N PRO A 496 -22.05 2.06 -0.21
CA PRO A 496 -20.72 1.86 -0.78
C PRO A 496 -20.10 3.10 -1.44
N TRP A 497 -20.75 4.27 -1.47
CA TRP A 497 -20.19 5.45 -2.17
C TRP A 497 -18.91 5.99 -1.52
N ALA A 498 -18.82 6.01 -0.20
CA ALA A 498 -17.62 6.49 0.50
C ALA A 498 -16.43 5.55 0.22
N PHE A 499 -16.66 4.24 0.29
CA PHE A 499 -15.67 3.20 -0.03
C PHE A 499 -15.21 3.27 -1.49
N LEU A 500 -16.14 3.47 -2.42
CA LEU A 500 -15.83 3.58 -3.84
C LEU A 500 -15.18 4.90 -4.20
N ARG A 501 -15.33 5.98 -3.42
CA ARG A 501 -14.57 7.23 -3.60
C ARG A 501 -13.19 7.18 -2.98
N ALA A 502 -13.00 6.36 -1.95
CA ALA A 502 -11.75 6.26 -1.24
C ALA A 502 -10.62 5.75 -2.16
N ALA A 503 -9.55 6.53 -2.22
CA ALA A 503 -8.31 6.18 -2.89
C ALA A 503 -7.41 5.33 -1.98
N ALA A 504 -7.61 5.42 -0.66
CA ALA A 504 -6.98 4.56 0.33
C ALA A 504 -7.89 4.44 1.55
N GLY A 505 -7.62 3.48 2.42
CA GLY A 505 -8.29 3.38 3.71
C GLY A 505 -7.31 3.23 4.86
N ARG A 506 -7.83 3.26 6.06
CA ARG A 506 -7.08 3.07 7.29
C ARG A 506 -7.95 2.33 8.29
N LEU A 507 -7.55 1.11 8.64
CA LEU A 507 -8.19 0.34 9.69
C LEU A 507 -7.66 0.83 11.04
N VAL A 508 -8.55 1.37 11.86
CA VAL A 508 -8.25 1.95 13.18
C VAL A 508 -8.73 0.99 14.26
N VAL A 509 -7.83 0.60 15.15
CA VAL A 509 -8.10 -0.18 16.36
C VAL A 509 -7.83 0.70 17.57
N GLU A 510 -8.88 1.19 18.21
CA GLU A 510 -8.83 2.10 19.36
C GLU A 510 -9.09 1.31 20.65
N GLY A 511 -8.10 1.24 21.55
CA GLY A 511 -8.24 0.61 22.87
C GLY A 511 -8.23 1.61 24.03
N ASP A 512 -8.78 2.81 23.81
CA ASP A 512 -8.86 3.90 24.79
C ASP A 512 -7.50 4.19 25.45
N GLN A 513 -7.32 3.84 26.73
CA GLN A 513 -6.08 4.04 27.49
C GLN A 513 -4.90 3.17 27.00
N LEU A 514 -5.16 2.10 26.26
CA LEU A 514 -4.14 1.19 25.71
C LEU A 514 -3.51 1.70 24.40
N GLY A 515 -4.07 2.77 23.85
CA GLY A 515 -3.61 3.44 22.64
C GLY A 515 -4.46 3.13 21.40
N VAL A 516 -4.06 3.73 20.28
CA VAL A 516 -4.69 3.55 18.97
C VAL A 516 -3.67 2.94 18.01
N ARG A 517 -4.08 1.91 17.28
CA ARG A 517 -3.31 1.29 16.23
C ARG A 517 -4.00 1.53 14.89
N GLU A 518 -3.26 2.10 13.95
CA GLU A 518 -3.73 2.30 12.59
C GLU A 518 -2.99 1.38 11.64
N ILE A 519 -3.74 0.77 10.72
CA ILE A 519 -3.21 -0.09 9.68
C ILE A 519 -3.64 0.50 8.32
N GLY A 520 -2.67 0.87 7.50
CA GLY A 520 -2.93 1.42 6.17
C GLY A 520 -3.51 0.37 5.24
N LEU A 521 -4.59 0.72 4.55
CA LEU A 521 -5.23 -0.07 3.51
C LEU A 521 -4.88 0.55 2.16
N GLN A 522 -3.85 0.04 1.50
CA GLN A 522 -3.39 0.62 0.22
C GLN A 522 -4.22 0.06 -0.94
N ARG A 523 -4.80 0.94 -1.75
CA ARG A 523 -5.52 0.55 -2.96
C ARG A 523 -4.67 0.92 -4.17
N ASP A 524 -4.44 -0.03 -5.08
CA ASP A 524 -3.87 0.27 -6.39
C ASP A 524 -4.97 0.89 -7.27
N VAL A 525 -5.06 2.22 -7.26
CA VAL A 525 -6.12 2.93 -7.98
C VAL A 525 -5.65 3.28 -9.39
N ALA A 526 -6.35 2.74 -10.39
CA ALA A 526 -6.24 3.23 -11.76
C ALA A 526 -6.78 4.67 -11.83
N PRO A 527 -6.11 5.59 -12.54
CA PRO A 527 -6.41 7.02 -12.51
C PRO A 527 -7.81 7.37 -13.05
N VAL A 528 -8.45 6.48 -13.81
CA VAL A 528 -9.85 6.65 -14.24
C VAL A 528 -10.59 5.32 -14.03
N ARG A 529 -11.74 5.33 -13.34
CA ARG A 529 -12.50 4.11 -13.04
C ARG A 529 -14.00 4.28 -12.84
N TRP A 530 -14.73 3.19 -13.05
CA TRP A 530 -16.16 3.10 -12.75
C TRP A 530 -16.45 2.64 -11.31
N ALA A 531 -17.12 3.50 -10.55
CA ALA A 531 -17.76 3.19 -9.27
C ALA A 531 -19.23 2.83 -9.49
N TRP A 532 -19.78 1.93 -8.66
CA TRP A 532 -21.16 1.49 -8.78
C TRP A 532 -21.82 1.30 -7.41
N HIS A 533 -23.09 1.69 -7.27
CA HIS A 533 -23.85 1.57 -6.03
C HIS A 533 -25.16 0.84 -6.30
N LYS A 534 -25.48 -0.16 -5.49
CA LYS A 534 -26.73 -0.92 -5.61
C LYS A 534 -27.81 -0.28 -4.75
N ALA A 535 -28.74 0.41 -5.38
CA ALA A 535 -29.98 0.87 -4.76
C ALA A 535 -31.08 -0.18 -4.92
N GLY A 536 -32.15 -0.10 -4.11
CA GLY A 536 -33.30 -1.01 -4.22
C GLY A 536 -34.00 -1.01 -5.60
N HIS A 537 -33.80 0.04 -6.40
CA HIS A 537 -34.37 0.23 -7.74
C HIS A 537 -33.37 -0.01 -8.89
N GLY A 538 -32.10 -0.39 -8.61
CA GLY A 538 -31.09 -0.61 -9.64
C GLY A 538 -29.65 -0.32 -9.21
N THR A 539 -28.71 -0.36 -10.15
CA THR A 539 -27.30 -0.08 -9.90
C THR A 539 -26.93 1.28 -10.51
N THR A 540 -26.63 2.27 -9.69
CA THR A 540 -26.14 3.59 -10.13
C THR A 540 -24.65 3.49 -10.45
N LEU A 541 -24.21 4.04 -11.57
CA LEU A 541 -22.81 4.11 -11.97
C LEU A 541 -22.30 5.54 -11.89
N ARG A 542 -21.02 5.71 -11.54
CA ARG A 542 -20.34 6.99 -11.57
C ARG A 542 -18.89 6.82 -11.99
N LEU A 543 -18.38 7.77 -12.75
CA LEU A 543 -16.97 7.87 -13.10
C LEU A 543 -16.21 8.58 -11.97
N VAL A 544 -15.14 7.95 -11.51
CA VAL A 544 -14.12 8.57 -10.68
C VAL A 544 -12.93 8.84 -11.61
N ASP A 545 -12.62 10.12 -11.79
CA ASP A 545 -11.53 10.59 -12.62
C ASP A 545 -10.52 11.30 -11.70
N ASP A 546 -9.41 10.60 -11.45
CA ASP A 546 -8.25 11.05 -10.70
C ASP A 546 -7.06 11.35 -11.66
N HIS A 547 -7.31 11.46 -12.97
CA HIS A 547 -6.30 11.78 -13.98
C HIS A 547 -6.02 13.29 -14.02
N GLU A 548 -4.75 13.69 -13.90
CA GLU A 548 -4.33 15.10 -13.92
C GLU A 548 -4.06 15.67 -15.33
N GLY A 549 -4.36 14.93 -16.41
CA GLY A 549 -4.15 15.40 -17.78
C GLY A 549 -5.33 16.21 -18.33
N ASP A 550 -5.04 17.14 -19.25
CA ASP A 550 -6.01 18.05 -19.85
C ASP A 550 -6.96 17.38 -20.88
N ASP A 551 -6.67 16.16 -21.32
CA ASP A 551 -7.49 15.43 -22.29
C ASP A 551 -8.72 14.80 -21.63
N PRO A 552 -9.96 15.14 -22.07
CA PRO A 552 -11.17 14.59 -21.46
C PRO A 552 -11.34 13.10 -21.79
N PRO A 553 -11.77 12.26 -20.83
CA PRO A 553 -11.95 10.83 -21.06
C PRO A 553 -13.10 10.57 -22.05
N ALA A 554 -12.89 9.64 -22.98
CA ALA A 554 -13.90 9.16 -23.91
C ALA A 554 -14.80 8.13 -23.22
N LEU A 555 -16.12 8.38 -23.19
CA LEU A 555 -17.09 7.55 -22.48
C LEU A 555 -18.12 6.95 -23.44
N SER A 556 -18.29 5.64 -23.39
CA SER A 556 -19.23 4.90 -24.23
C SER A 556 -20.04 3.89 -23.43
N PHE A 557 -21.34 3.78 -23.73
CA PHE A 557 -22.24 2.77 -23.20
C PHE A 557 -22.73 1.84 -24.30
N TYR A 558 -22.66 0.54 -24.09
CA TYR A 558 -23.19 -0.46 -25.01
C TYR A 558 -24.32 -1.22 -24.31
N PRO A 559 -25.60 -0.92 -24.61
CA PRO A 559 -26.73 -1.64 -24.03
C PRO A 559 -26.69 -3.13 -24.36
N PHE A 560 -27.17 -3.99 -23.45
CA PHE A 560 -27.27 -5.43 -23.75
C PHE A 560 -28.15 -5.73 -24.98
N SER A 561 -29.14 -4.89 -25.26
CA SER A 561 -30.03 -5.05 -26.42
C SER A 561 -29.34 -4.71 -27.74
N HIS A 562 -28.34 -3.82 -27.74
CA HIS A 562 -27.63 -3.36 -28.93
C HIS A 562 -26.11 -3.32 -28.66
N PRO A 563 -25.47 -4.49 -28.44
CA PRO A 563 -24.12 -4.56 -27.89
C PRO A 563 -23.01 -4.04 -28.81
N ALA A 564 -23.32 -3.77 -30.08
CA ALA A 564 -22.42 -3.22 -31.07
C ALA A 564 -22.61 -1.71 -31.33
N ARG A 565 -23.63 -1.10 -30.72
CA ARG A 565 -23.95 0.33 -30.91
C ARG A 565 -23.58 1.11 -29.65
N PRO A 566 -22.47 1.88 -29.67
CA PRO A 566 -22.14 2.75 -28.55
C PRO A 566 -23.12 3.92 -28.48
N GLU A 567 -23.55 4.22 -27.26
CA GLU A 567 -24.26 5.43 -26.87
C GLU A 567 -23.30 6.34 -26.09
N PRO A 568 -23.12 7.61 -26.50
CA PRO A 568 -22.21 8.51 -25.81
C PRO A 568 -22.75 8.86 -24.41
N ILE A 569 -21.88 8.82 -23.40
CA ILE A 569 -22.20 9.31 -22.05
C ILE A 569 -21.51 10.67 -21.87
N SER A 570 -22.26 11.70 -21.44
CA SER A 570 -21.64 12.98 -21.11
C SER A 570 -20.83 12.88 -19.81
N LEU A 571 -19.65 13.50 -19.78
CA LEU A 571 -18.78 13.50 -18.61
C LEU A 571 -19.51 13.99 -17.34
N LYS A 572 -20.32 15.05 -17.47
CA LYS A 572 -21.13 15.58 -16.37
C LYS A 572 -22.07 14.51 -15.78
N ARG A 573 -22.79 13.77 -16.63
CA ARG A 573 -23.70 12.69 -16.22
C ARG A 573 -22.93 11.53 -15.57
N ALA A 574 -21.75 11.20 -16.11
CA ALA A 574 -20.90 10.16 -15.56
C ALA A 574 -20.34 10.53 -14.18
N VAL A 575 -19.92 11.79 -13.97
CA VAL A 575 -19.37 12.27 -12.70
C VAL A 575 -20.44 12.56 -11.65
N GLU A 576 -21.66 12.96 -12.02
CA GLU A 576 -22.79 13.08 -11.08
C GLU A 576 -23.35 11.71 -10.66
N GLY A 577 -23.19 10.73 -11.53
CA GLY A 577 -23.73 9.38 -11.39
C GLY A 577 -25.05 9.23 -12.12
N PHE A 578 -25.25 8.08 -12.77
CA PHE A 578 -26.45 7.79 -13.53
C PHE A 578 -26.90 6.35 -13.36
N LEU A 579 -28.18 6.11 -13.59
CA LEU A 579 -28.75 4.77 -13.63
C LEU A 579 -28.80 4.30 -15.10
N PRO A 580 -28.13 3.19 -15.45
CA PRO A 580 -28.24 2.58 -16.77
C PRO A 580 -29.69 2.18 -17.06
N GLU A 581 -30.15 2.41 -18.29
CA GLU A 581 -31.53 2.12 -18.67
C GLU A 581 -31.77 0.60 -18.89
N ASN A 582 -33.02 0.19 -18.78
CA ASN A 582 -33.49 -1.17 -19.06
C ASN A 582 -32.70 -2.25 -18.29
N GLN A 583 -32.17 -3.26 -18.99
CA GLN A 583 -31.44 -4.40 -18.43
C GLN A 583 -29.96 -4.07 -18.12
N GLY A 584 -29.49 -2.86 -18.43
CA GLY A 584 -28.09 -2.45 -18.31
C GLY A 584 -27.26 -2.70 -19.58
N GLY A 585 -25.94 -2.76 -19.42
CA GLY A 585 -25.00 -2.88 -20.53
C GLY A 585 -23.54 -2.78 -20.11
N LEU A 586 -22.67 -2.49 -21.06
CA LEU A 586 -21.23 -2.31 -20.86
C LEU A 586 -20.88 -0.81 -20.88
N CYS A 587 -20.25 -0.31 -19.83
CA CYS A 587 -19.69 1.03 -19.75
C CYS A 587 -18.18 0.97 -19.98
N VAL A 588 -17.69 1.81 -20.89
CA VAL A 588 -16.28 1.90 -21.25
C VAL A 588 -15.82 3.33 -21.04
N VAL A 589 -14.64 3.46 -20.43
CA VAL A 589 -13.89 4.71 -20.35
C VAL A 589 -12.51 4.50 -20.94
N ALA A 590 -12.11 5.40 -21.84
CA ALA A 590 -10.78 5.43 -22.43
C ALA A 590 -10.15 6.82 -22.21
N CYS A 591 -8.92 6.84 -21.69
CA CYS A 591 -8.13 8.05 -21.48
C CYS A 591 -6.66 7.73 -21.79
N GLY A 592 -6.15 8.25 -22.92
CA GLY A 592 -4.82 7.90 -23.42
C GLY A 592 -4.66 6.40 -23.67
N GLU A 593 -3.70 5.76 -22.99
CA GLU A 593 -3.46 4.31 -23.04
C GLU A 593 -4.36 3.50 -22.07
N ILE A 594 -5.14 4.17 -21.23
CA ILE A 594 -5.92 3.53 -20.16
C ILE A 594 -7.34 3.27 -20.64
N GLU A 595 -7.71 1.99 -20.75
CA GLU A 595 -9.07 1.54 -21.06
C GLU A 595 -9.63 0.74 -19.87
N GLN A 596 -10.81 1.15 -19.36
CA GLN A 596 -11.55 0.40 -18.36
C GLN A 596 -12.97 0.09 -18.83
N ALA A 597 -13.41 -1.14 -18.51
CA ALA A 597 -14.68 -1.69 -18.96
C ALA A 597 -15.46 -2.33 -17.79
N LEU A 598 -16.72 -1.94 -17.61
CA LEU A 598 -17.62 -2.43 -16.56
C LEU A 598 -18.96 -2.85 -17.16
N ILE A 599 -19.34 -4.11 -16.97
CA ILE A 599 -20.67 -4.60 -17.28
C ILE A 599 -21.56 -4.43 -16.05
N VAL A 600 -22.66 -3.70 -16.25
CA VAL A 600 -23.69 -3.47 -15.25
C VAL A 600 -24.98 -4.13 -15.70
N SER A 601 -25.51 -5.02 -14.86
CA SER A 601 -26.79 -5.68 -15.07
C SER A 601 -27.83 -5.18 -14.08
N MET A 602 -28.97 -4.73 -14.62
CA MET A 602 -30.07 -4.20 -13.83
C MET A 602 -31.08 -5.30 -13.49
N PRO A 603 -31.73 -5.25 -12.30
CA PRO A 603 -32.76 -6.21 -11.90
C PRO A 603 -34.05 -6.12 -12.73
N ALA A 604 -34.11 -5.22 -13.71
CA ALA A 604 -35.23 -5.10 -14.63
C ALA A 604 -35.37 -6.37 -15.49
N VAL A 605 -36.60 -6.87 -15.54
CA VAL A 605 -37.03 -7.99 -16.38
C VAL A 605 -38.09 -7.45 -17.33
N VAL A 606 -37.76 -7.38 -18.62
CA VAL A 606 -38.66 -6.87 -19.67
C VAL A 606 -39.39 -8.05 -20.30
N GLY A 607 -40.71 -8.14 -20.15
CA GLY A 607 -41.51 -9.20 -20.80
C GLY A 607 -41.58 -10.55 -20.06
N GLY A 608 -41.51 -10.56 -18.72
CA GLY A 608 -41.68 -11.78 -17.90
C GLY A 608 -40.43 -12.67 -17.85
N LEU A 609 -40.55 -13.95 -17.48
CA LEU A 609 -39.40 -14.86 -17.31
C LEU A 609 -38.49 -14.96 -18.57
N GLN A 610 -39.06 -14.75 -19.76
CA GLN A 610 -38.30 -14.70 -21.02
C GLN A 610 -37.33 -13.51 -21.09
N GLY A 611 -37.59 -12.45 -20.32
CA GLY A 611 -36.75 -11.26 -20.18
C GLY A 611 -35.69 -11.33 -19.09
N LEU A 612 -35.50 -12.48 -18.44
CA LEU A 612 -34.40 -12.69 -17.49
C LEU A 612 -33.05 -12.61 -18.23
N LEU A 613 -32.99 -13.25 -19.40
CA LEU A 613 -31.86 -13.21 -20.33
C LEU A 613 -32.09 -12.14 -21.40
N VAL A 614 -30.99 -11.62 -21.93
CA VAL A 614 -31.00 -10.61 -23.00
C VAL A 614 -31.08 -11.29 -24.37
N LYS A 615 -31.80 -10.67 -25.31
CA LYS A 615 -31.76 -10.99 -26.74
C LYS A 615 -31.03 -9.86 -27.46
N PRO A 616 -29.71 -9.99 -27.71
CA PRO A 616 -28.95 -8.94 -28.38
C PRO A 616 -29.36 -8.83 -29.84
N SER A 617 -29.67 -7.62 -30.30
CA SER A 617 -29.86 -7.31 -31.73
C SER A 617 -28.56 -6.77 -32.32
N LEU A 618 -28.17 -7.35 -33.46
CA LEU A 618 -26.99 -6.97 -34.25
C LEU A 618 -27.38 -6.33 -35.59
N GLU A 619 -28.66 -5.98 -35.80
CA GLU A 619 -29.22 -5.53 -37.09
C GLU A 619 -28.53 -4.32 -37.73
N ASN A 620 -27.77 -3.55 -36.94
CA ASN A 620 -27.08 -2.33 -37.40
C ASN A 620 -25.57 -2.52 -37.63
N LEU A 621 -25.03 -3.73 -37.49
CA LEU A 621 -23.66 -4.01 -37.92
C LEU A 621 -23.63 -4.14 -39.45
N PRO A 622 -22.81 -3.34 -40.17
CA PRO A 622 -22.62 -3.54 -41.59
C PRO A 622 -22.05 -4.96 -41.81
N TYR A 623 -22.80 -5.82 -42.49
CA TYR A 623 -22.35 -7.16 -42.85
C TYR A 623 -21.35 -7.07 -44.00
N SER A 624 -20.09 -6.77 -43.67
CA SER A 624 -18.99 -6.74 -44.63
C SER A 624 -17.72 -7.33 -44.01
N PRO A 625 -16.81 -7.91 -44.81
CA PRO A 625 -15.54 -8.42 -44.28
C PRO A 625 -14.70 -7.36 -43.53
N SER A 626 -14.92 -6.08 -43.83
CA SER A 626 -14.25 -4.95 -43.17
C SER A 626 -14.71 -4.70 -41.72
N THR A 627 -15.82 -5.29 -41.25
CA THR A 627 -16.30 -5.14 -39.87
C THR A 627 -15.84 -6.25 -38.92
N MET A 628 -15.17 -7.30 -39.43
CA MET A 628 -14.59 -8.37 -38.60
C MET A 628 -13.65 -7.87 -37.49
N PRO A 629 -12.76 -6.87 -37.72
CA PRO A 629 -11.92 -6.32 -36.65
C PRO A 629 -12.76 -5.73 -35.51
N GLN A 630 -13.77 -4.93 -35.87
CA GLN A 630 -14.66 -4.28 -34.91
C GLN A 630 -15.43 -5.30 -34.07
N ILE A 631 -15.92 -6.39 -34.68
CA ILE A 631 -16.62 -7.46 -33.95
C ILE A 631 -15.67 -8.19 -33.01
N ALA A 632 -14.43 -8.48 -33.44
CA ALA A 632 -13.43 -9.13 -32.60
C ALA A 632 -13.04 -8.26 -31.39
N ASP A 633 -12.88 -6.96 -31.57
CA ASP A 633 -12.60 -6.02 -30.50
C ASP A 633 -13.77 -5.93 -29.50
N LEU A 634 -15.01 -5.89 -30.00
CA LEU A 634 -16.21 -5.95 -29.15
C LEU A 634 -16.26 -7.26 -28.34
N ILE A 635 -15.96 -8.42 -28.96
CA ILE A 635 -15.90 -9.71 -28.23
C ILE A 635 -14.86 -9.63 -27.11
N SER A 636 -13.68 -9.07 -27.36
CA SER A 636 -12.63 -8.90 -26.36
C SER A 636 -13.09 -7.98 -25.21
N LEU A 637 -13.64 -6.83 -25.56
CA LEU A 637 -14.12 -5.82 -24.63
C LEU A 637 -15.21 -6.36 -23.70
N TRP A 638 -16.24 -7.02 -24.25
CA TRP A 638 -17.30 -7.67 -23.47
C TRP A 638 -16.80 -8.85 -22.63
N SER A 639 -15.78 -9.58 -23.10
CA SER A 639 -15.27 -10.76 -22.39
C SER A 639 -14.37 -10.40 -21.20
N MET A 640 -13.60 -9.31 -21.30
CA MET A 640 -12.64 -8.89 -20.26
C MET A 640 -13.24 -7.94 -19.20
N ALA A 641 -14.42 -7.36 -19.45
CA ALA A 641 -15.02 -6.38 -18.57
C ALA A 641 -15.42 -6.95 -17.20
N ARG A 642 -15.26 -6.14 -16.14
CA ARG A 642 -15.69 -6.51 -14.78
C ARG A 642 -17.21 -6.62 -14.70
N LEU A 643 -17.73 -7.58 -13.94
CA LEU A 643 -19.18 -7.87 -13.86
C LEU A 643 -19.81 -7.30 -12.59
N VAL A 644 -20.97 -6.66 -12.73
CA VAL A 644 -21.76 -6.13 -11.61
C VAL A 644 -23.25 -6.39 -11.82
N GLY A 645 -23.93 -6.82 -10.75
CA GLY A 645 -25.38 -6.98 -10.74
C GLY A 645 -25.87 -8.39 -11.09
N PRO A 646 -27.18 -8.66 -10.90
CA PRO A 646 -27.75 -9.99 -11.09
C PRO A 646 -27.66 -10.43 -12.56
N LEU A 647 -27.40 -11.71 -12.80
CA LEU A 647 -27.34 -12.31 -14.14
C LEU A 647 -26.31 -11.67 -15.11
N ALA A 648 -25.38 -10.83 -14.62
CA ALA A 648 -24.41 -10.13 -15.47
C ALA A 648 -23.57 -11.10 -16.31
N GLY A 649 -23.10 -12.21 -15.73
CA GLY A 649 -22.37 -13.25 -16.45
C GLY A 649 -23.22 -13.89 -17.56
N ASN A 650 -24.44 -14.34 -17.24
CA ASN A 650 -25.34 -14.96 -18.22
C ASN A 650 -25.70 -14.01 -19.37
N ARG A 651 -25.92 -12.72 -19.08
CA ARG A 651 -26.24 -11.71 -20.09
C ARG A 651 -25.02 -11.37 -20.96
N ARG A 652 -23.83 -11.25 -20.36
CA ARG A 652 -22.55 -11.15 -21.10
C ARG A 652 -22.37 -12.34 -22.04
N ASP A 653 -22.59 -13.56 -21.56
CA ASP A 653 -22.37 -14.76 -22.37
C ASP A 653 -23.31 -14.81 -23.57
N ARG A 654 -24.55 -14.35 -23.43
CA ARG A 654 -25.50 -14.18 -24.54
C ARG A 654 -25.01 -13.16 -25.57
N VAL A 655 -24.51 -12.00 -25.13
CA VAL A 655 -23.93 -10.99 -26.02
C VAL A 655 -22.68 -11.52 -26.74
N ALA A 656 -21.75 -12.11 -25.99
CA ALA A 656 -20.51 -12.64 -26.55
C ALA A 656 -20.77 -13.80 -27.52
N THR A 657 -21.80 -14.62 -27.27
CA THR A 657 -22.24 -15.67 -28.20
C THR A 657 -22.78 -15.05 -29.48
N ALA A 658 -23.71 -14.09 -29.41
CA ALA A 658 -24.26 -13.43 -30.59
C ALA A 658 -23.19 -12.73 -31.44
N LEU A 659 -22.22 -12.03 -30.81
CA LEU A 659 -21.10 -11.42 -31.54
C LEU A 659 -20.19 -12.46 -32.21
N ARG A 660 -19.93 -13.60 -31.54
CA ARG A 660 -19.18 -14.72 -32.15
C ARG A 660 -19.94 -15.34 -33.31
N ASP A 661 -21.26 -15.46 -33.21
CA ASP A 661 -22.09 -16.03 -34.28
C ASP A 661 -22.10 -15.11 -35.51
N ALA A 662 -22.17 -13.79 -35.33
CA ALA A 662 -22.01 -12.84 -36.44
C ALA A 662 -20.62 -12.95 -37.10
N LEU A 663 -19.56 -13.10 -36.30
CA LEU A 663 -18.22 -13.31 -36.82
C LEU A 663 -18.08 -14.64 -37.57
N ARG A 664 -18.73 -15.71 -37.09
CA ARG A 664 -18.79 -17.01 -37.75
C ARG A 664 -19.56 -16.93 -39.06
N GLU A 665 -20.66 -16.21 -39.11
CA GLU A 665 -21.43 -16.01 -40.34
C GLU A 665 -20.59 -15.32 -41.41
N LEU A 666 -19.81 -14.30 -41.05
CA LEU A 666 -18.91 -13.62 -41.99
C LEU A 666 -17.80 -14.53 -42.54
N VAL A 667 -17.36 -15.55 -41.79
CA VAL A 667 -16.28 -16.47 -42.22
C VAL A 667 -16.82 -17.73 -42.90
N CYS A 668 -17.87 -18.33 -42.33
CA CYS A 668 -18.43 -19.61 -42.76
C CYS A 668 -19.65 -19.44 -43.68
N GLY A 669 -20.27 -18.28 -43.76
CA GLY A 669 -21.49 -18.00 -44.54
C GLY A 669 -22.79 -18.34 -43.81
N ALA A 670 -23.88 -17.67 -44.18
CA ALA A 670 -25.22 -17.84 -43.61
C ALA A 670 -25.75 -19.29 -43.70
N ASP A 671 -25.56 -19.94 -44.85
CA ASP A 671 -25.98 -21.35 -45.06
C ASP A 671 -25.44 -22.31 -44.00
N TRP A 672 -24.24 -22.05 -43.48
CA TRP A 672 -23.63 -22.85 -42.42
C TRP A 672 -24.31 -22.62 -41.07
N ILE A 673 -24.58 -21.35 -40.75
CA ILE A 673 -25.23 -20.95 -39.49
C ILE A 673 -26.64 -21.53 -39.43
N ASP A 674 -27.41 -21.42 -40.51
CA ASP A 674 -28.76 -22.00 -40.62
C ASP A 674 -28.73 -23.53 -40.39
N ALA A 675 -27.76 -24.22 -40.96
CA ALA A 675 -27.61 -25.66 -40.79
C ALA A 675 -27.17 -26.05 -39.37
N GLU A 676 -26.33 -25.24 -38.73
CA GLU A 676 -25.92 -25.43 -37.33
C GLU A 676 -27.11 -25.24 -36.39
N ASP A 677 -27.91 -24.19 -36.58
CA ASP A 677 -29.11 -23.90 -35.78
C ASP A 677 -30.18 -24.99 -35.96
N GLU A 678 -30.42 -25.44 -37.20
CA GLU A 678 -31.32 -26.55 -37.48
C GLU A 678 -30.87 -27.84 -36.77
N TYR A 679 -29.56 -28.12 -36.77
CA TYR A 679 -29.02 -29.29 -36.07
C TYR A 679 -29.13 -29.17 -34.55
N VAL A 680 -28.83 -28.01 -33.97
CA VAL A 680 -28.92 -27.76 -32.52
C VAL A 680 -30.35 -27.91 -32.01
N ALA A 681 -31.34 -27.47 -32.81
CA ALA A 681 -32.76 -27.62 -32.52
C ALA A 681 -33.33 -29.03 -32.78
N SER A 682 -32.59 -29.88 -33.52
CA SER A 682 -33.02 -31.23 -33.88
C SER A 682 -32.94 -32.23 -32.71
N ARG A 683 -33.42 -33.46 -32.95
CA ARG A 683 -33.26 -34.59 -32.01
C ARG A 683 -31.84 -35.15 -32.01
N LYS A 684 -30.94 -34.62 -32.88
CA LYS A 684 -29.54 -35.02 -33.04
C LYS A 684 -29.38 -36.49 -33.41
N GLY A 685 -30.30 -37.02 -34.23
CA GLY A 685 -30.25 -38.38 -34.74
C GLY A 685 -29.25 -38.57 -35.88
N ALA A 686 -29.10 -39.81 -36.35
CA ALA A 686 -28.18 -40.14 -37.45
C ALA A 686 -28.52 -39.42 -38.77
N THR A 687 -29.80 -39.18 -39.04
CA THR A 687 -30.28 -38.39 -40.19
C THR A 687 -29.89 -36.92 -40.07
N ASP A 688 -30.05 -36.35 -38.88
CA ASP A 688 -29.75 -34.95 -38.60
C ASP A 688 -28.23 -34.71 -38.71
N LEU A 689 -27.44 -35.65 -38.18
CA LEU A 689 -25.98 -35.63 -38.29
C LEU A 689 -25.50 -35.69 -39.75
N LYS A 690 -26.11 -36.58 -40.57
CA LYS A 690 -25.81 -36.68 -42.01
C LYS A 690 -26.20 -35.42 -42.77
N ARG A 691 -27.29 -34.75 -42.39
CA ARG A 691 -27.70 -33.47 -42.99
C ARG A 691 -26.74 -32.35 -42.60
N PHE A 692 -26.37 -32.26 -41.33
CA PHE A 692 -25.47 -31.22 -40.82
C PHE A 692 -24.07 -31.32 -41.42
N VAL A 693 -23.48 -32.53 -41.51
CA VAL A 693 -22.14 -32.68 -42.09
C VAL A 693 -22.09 -32.31 -43.58
N ARG A 694 -23.21 -32.43 -44.31
CA ARG A 694 -23.28 -32.02 -45.72
C ARG A 694 -23.17 -30.51 -45.90
N ALA A 695 -23.62 -29.72 -44.92
CA ALA A 695 -23.54 -28.27 -44.96
C ALA A 695 -22.10 -27.72 -44.90
N THR A 696 -21.12 -28.58 -44.55
CA THR A 696 -19.70 -28.22 -44.66
C THR A 696 -19.28 -27.88 -46.10
N GLY A 697 -20.00 -28.35 -47.12
CA GLY A 697 -19.65 -28.15 -48.53
C GLY A 697 -18.45 -28.98 -49.02
N ALA A 698 -17.89 -29.86 -48.17
CA ALA A 698 -16.81 -30.78 -48.56
C ALA A 698 -17.35 -31.98 -49.37
N PRO A 699 -16.47 -32.74 -50.08
CA PRO A 699 -16.87 -33.95 -50.80
C PRO A 699 -17.59 -34.97 -49.90
N ALA A 700 -18.57 -35.68 -50.44
CA ALA A 700 -19.40 -36.62 -49.68
C ALA A 700 -18.58 -37.69 -48.92
N ALA A 701 -17.49 -38.18 -49.53
CA ALA A 701 -16.60 -39.15 -48.90
C ALA A 701 -15.81 -38.57 -47.70
N PHE A 702 -15.43 -37.29 -47.76
CA PHE A 702 -14.82 -36.59 -46.62
C PHE A 702 -15.84 -36.45 -45.47
N ASN A 703 -17.04 -35.95 -45.79
CA ASN A 703 -18.11 -35.78 -44.82
C ASN A 703 -18.52 -37.07 -44.14
N PHE A 704 -18.55 -38.18 -44.89
CA PHE A 704 -18.79 -39.50 -44.32
C PHE A 704 -17.75 -39.87 -43.25
N VAL A 705 -16.46 -39.69 -43.54
CA VAL A 705 -15.39 -40.03 -42.60
C VAL A 705 -15.45 -39.13 -41.36
N VAL A 706 -15.65 -37.82 -41.54
CA VAL A 706 -15.74 -36.87 -40.41
C VAL A 706 -16.94 -37.17 -39.53
N ALA A 707 -18.11 -37.48 -40.09
CA ALA A 707 -19.31 -37.83 -39.31
C ALA A 707 -19.16 -39.17 -38.59
N ARG A 708 -18.57 -40.18 -39.25
CA ARG A 708 -18.31 -41.51 -38.65
C ARG A 708 -17.34 -41.41 -37.47
N ASP A 709 -16.25 -40.65 -37.65
CA ASP A 709 -15.15 -40.57 -36.67
C ASP A 709 -15.33 -39.40 -35.68
N VAL A 710 -16.48 -38.74 -35.65
CA VAL A 710 -16.68 -37.51 -34.84
C VAL A 710 -16.36 -37.72 -33.36
N GLY A 711 -16.78 -38.84 -32.79
CA GLY A 711 -16.48 -39.19 -31.39
C GLY A 711 -14.98 -39.37 -31.16
N ARG A 712 -14.27 -40.07 -32.06
CA ARG A 712 -12.81 -40.18 -32.01
C ARG A 712 -12.15 -38.81 -32.10
N LEU A 713 -12.56 -38.00 -33.07
CA LEU A 713 -11.99 -36.67 -33.32
C LEU A 713 -12.20 -35.74 -32.12
N GLN A 714 -13.31 -35.83 -31.40
CA GLN A 714 -13.56 -35.07 -30.17
C GLN A 714 -12.64 -35.46 -29.01
N THR A 715 -12.26 -36.74 -28.91
CA THR A 715 -11.43 -37.26 -27.81
C THR A 715 -9.92 -37.03 -27.98
N ILE A 716 -9.43 -36.97 -29.23
CA ILE A 716 -7.98 -36.79 -29.47
C ILE A 716 -7.51 -35.35 -29.19
N PRO A 717 -6.24 -35.16 -28.78
CA PRO A 717 -5.66 -33.84 -28.51
C PRO A 717 -5.77 -32.89 -29.72
N PRO A 718 -5.91 -31.56 -29.50
CA PRO A 718 -6.08 -30.59 -30.59
C PRO A 718 -4.97 -30.61 -31.64
N THR A 719 -3.72 -30.85 -31.25
CA THR A 719 -2.57 -30.90 -32.16
C THR A 719 -2.62 -32.13 -33.09
N GLU A 720 -3.03 -33.28 -32.56
CA GLU A 720 -3.23 -34.50 -33.33
C GLU A 720 -4.46 -34.39 -34.22
N ARG A 721 -5.56 -33.82 -33.71
CA ARG A 721 -6.77 -33.53 -34.48
C ARG A 721 -6.47 -32.67 -35.71
N THR A 722 -5.68 -31.63 -35.55
CA THR A 722 -5.26 -30.75 -36.66
C THR A 722 -4.46 -31.52 -37.70
N LYS A 723 -3.51 -32.38 -37.29
CA LYS A 723 -2.73 -33.22 -38.21
C LYS A 723 -3.62 -34.22 -38.97
N ASP A 724 -4.52 -34.89 -38.27
CA ASP A 724 -5.48 -35.86 -38.83
C ASP A 724 -6.39 -35.18 -39.86
N LEU A 725 -6.94 -34.01 -39.53
CA LEU A 725 -7.82 -33.25 -40.41
C LEU A 725 -7.09 -32.74 -41.65
N ILE A 726 -5.85 -32.26 -41.52
CA ILE A 726 -5.03 -31.88 -42.67
C ILE A 726 -4.75 -33.09 -43.56
N ALA A 727 -4.35 -34.23 -42.99
CA ALA A 727 -4.09 -35.45 -43.76
C ALA A 727 -5.35 -35.94 -44.49
N LEU A 728 -6.51 -35.87 -43.83
CA LEU A 728 -7.80 -36.22 -44.41
C LEU A 728 -8.18 -35.26 -45.54
N ALA A 729 -8.00 -33.95 -45.34
CA ALA A 729 -8.27 -32.94 -46.35
C ALA A 729 -7.37 -33.10 -47.59
N GLN A 730 -6.09 -33.46 -47.41
CA GLN A 730 -5.18 -33.79 -48.52
C GLN A 730 -5.64 -35.03 -49.30
N ARG A 731 -6.05 -36.10 -48.60
CA ARG A 731 -6.53 -37.33 -49.24
C ARG A 731 -7.73 -37.09 -50.16
N TYR A 732 -8.62 -36.18 -49.77
CA TYR A 732 -9.81 -35.83 -50.55
C TYR A 732 -9.64 -34.56 -51.39
N LYS A 733 -8.41 -34.05 -51.53
CA LYS A 733 -8.05 -32.88 -52.36
C LYS A 733 -8.91 -31.65 -52.09
N ILE A 734 -9.16 -31.33 -50.81
CA ILE A 734 -9.95 -30.16 -50.42
C ILE A 734 -9.23 -28.87 -50.80
N ALA A 735 -7.98 -28.70 -50.36
CA ALA A 735 -7.15 -27.52 -50.61
C ALA A 735 -5.66 -27.85 -50.40
N SER A 736 -4.78 -26.87 -50.60
CA SER A 736 -3.35 -26.99 -50.27
C SER A 736 -3.15 -27.22 -48.77
N ARG A 737 -2.00 -27.82 -48.39
CA ARG A 737 -1.68 -28.09 -46.99
C ARG A 737 -1.65 -26.83 -46.15
N GLU A 738 -1.15 -25.74 -46.73
CA GLU A 738 -1.05 -24.43 -46.09
C GLU A 738 -2.44 -23.81 -45.88
N ALA A 739 -3.30 -23.80 -46.89
CA ALA A 739 -4.68 -23.33 -46.78
C ALA A 739 -5.48 -24.13 -45.74
N CYS A 740 -5.27 -25.45 -45.67
CA CYS A 740 -5.88 -26.31 -44.65
C CYS A 740 -5.40 -25.94 -43.23
N SER A 741 -4.10 -25.67 -43.07
CA SER A 741 -3.54 -25.22 -41.79
C SER A 741 -4.15 -23.89 -41.36
N HIS A 742 -4.22 -22.91 -42.27
CA HIS A 742 -4.82 -21.61 -42.02
C HIS A 742 -6.30 -21.71 -41.66
N ALA A 743 -7.09 -22.54 -42.36
CA ALA A 743 -8.49 -22.79 -42.06
C ALA A 743 -8.69 -23.32 -40.62
N LEU A 744 -7.87 -24.27 -40.18
CA LEU A 744 -7.95 -24.82 -38.82
C LEU A 744 -7.49 -23.82 -37.75
N HIS A 745 -6.52 -22.96 -38.06
CA HIS A 745 -6.14 -21.84 -37.19
C HIS A 745 -7.28 -20.81 -37.06
N VAL A 746 -7.95 -20.48 -38.16
CA VAL A 746 -9.13 -19.59 -38.17
C VAL A 746 -10.26 -20.22 -37.35
N ALA A 747 -10.54 -21.52 -37.54
CA ALA A 747 -11.54 -22.23 -36.74
C ALA A 747 -11.22 -22.18 -35.25
N SER A 748 -9.96 -22.44 -34.87
CA SER A 748 -9.53 -22.35 -33.47
C SER A 748 -9.66 -20.93 -32.90
N TRP A 749 -9.43 -19.90 -33.71
CA TRP A 749 -9.58 -18.51 -33.30
C TRP A 749 -11.05 -18.14 -33.09
N LEU A 750 -11.94 -18.56 -34.00
CA LEU A 750 -13.40 -18.38 -33.85
C LEU A 750 -13.96 -19.05 -32.59
N GLU A 751 -13.37 -20.16 -32.17
CA GLU A 751 -13.80 -20.90 -30.97
C GLU A 751 -13.25 -20.32 -29.66
N ARG A 752 -11.95 -20.06 -29.61
CA ARG A 752 -11.29 -19.59 -28.37
C ARG A 752 -11.50 -18.10 -28.11
N GLY A 753 -11.77 -17.34 -29.16
CA GLY A 753 -11.67 -15.89 -29.13
C GLY A 753 -10.21 -15.41 -29.11
N GLY A 754 -9.99 -14.17 -29.53
CA GLY A 754 -8.68 -13.54 -29.53
C GLY A 754 -8.75 -12.17 -30.22
N ARG A 755 -7.78 -11.30 -29.93
CA ARG A 755 -7.68 -9.99 -30.58
C ARG A 755 -7.49 -10.15 -32.08
N TRP A 756 -8.06 -9.21 -32.84
CA TRP A 756 -7.81 -9.13 -34.27
C TRP A 756 -6.32 -8.87 -34.54
N SER A 757 -5.78 -9.46 -35.62
CA SER A 757 -4.42 -9.18 -36.08
C SER A 757 -4.33 -9.34 -37.60
N GLU A 758 -3.33 -8.70 -38.20
CA GLU A 758 -3.05 -8.79 -39.63
C GLU A 758 -2.77 -10.24 -40.07
N ILE A 759 -2.14 -11.03 -39.20
CA ILE A 759 -1.90 -12.48 -39.41
C ILE A 759 -3.23 -13.24 -39.54
N ILE A 760 -4.24 -12.92 -38.72
CA ILE A 760 -5.55 -13.56 -38.83
C ILE A 760 -6.26 -13.12 -40.11
N ALA A 761 -6.17 -11.84 -40.49
CA ALA A 761 -6.74 -11.35 -41.74
C ALA A 761 -6.15 -12.06 -42.98
N GLU A 762 -4.82 -12.25 -42.99
CA GLU A 762 -4.13 -13.00 -44.04
C GLU A 762 -4.56 -14.47 -44.06
N ARG A 763 -4.69 -15.10 -42.89
CA ARG A 763 -5.15 -16.50 -42.79
C ARG A 763 -6.58 -16.68 -43.26
N ILE A 764 -7.48 -15.74 -42.96
CA ILE A 764 -8.86 -15.77 -43.48
C ILE A 764 -8.85 -15.66 -45.00
N THR A 765 -8.01 -14.78 -45.56
CA THR A 765 -7.93 -14.58 -47.01
C THR A 765 -7.35 -15.79 -47.74
N SER A 766 -6.28 -16.38 -47.21
CA SER A 766 -5.57 -17.54 -47.78
C SER A 766 -6.29 -18.87 -47.56
N SER A 767 -7.27 -18.94 -46.65
CA SER A 767 -8.06 -20.16 -46.40
C SER A 767 -9.44 -20.15 -47.07
N LYS A 768 -9.75 -19.18 -47.95
CA LYS A 768 -11.04 -19.11 -48.68
C LYS A 768 -11.39 -20.40 -49.44
N GLU A 769 -10.41 -21.05 -50.05
CA GLU A 769 -10.61 -22.33 -50.76
C GLU A 769 -10.81 -23.53 -49.81
N ALA A 770 -10.47 -23.36 -48.53
CA ALA A 770 -10.54 -24.37 -47.48
C ALA A 770 -11.63 -24.08 -46.43
N VAL A 771 -12.61 -23.21 -46.72
CA VAL A 771 -13.72 -22.88 -45.79
C VAL A 771 -14.49 -24.12 -45.33
N SER A 772 -14.60 -25.13 -46.19
CA SER A 772 -15.21 -26.42 -45.84
C SER A 772 -14.50 -27.14 -44.69
N LEU A 773 -13.19 -26.92 -44.52
CA LEU A 773 -12.42 -27.44 -43.40
C LEU A 773 -12.65 -26.63 -42.11
N THR A 774 -12.83 -25.31 -42.21
CA THR A 774 -13.24 -24.45 -41.08
C THR A 774 -14.62 -24.91 -40.56
N ARG A 775 -15.57 -25.13 -41.47
CA ARG A 775 -16.89 -25.70 -41.17
C ARG A 775 -16.80 -27.11 -40.58
N ALA A 776 -15.93 -27.98 -41.10
CA ALA A 776 -15.72 -29.32 -40.56
C ALA A 776 -15.12 -29.32 -39.14
N ALA A 777 -14.23 -28.38 -38.83
CA ALA A 777 -13.71 -28.22 -37.47
C ALA A 777 -14.82 -27.80 -36.49
N ARG A 778 -15.70 -26.90 -36.91
CA ARG A 778 -16.90 -26.49 -36.14
C ARG A 778 -17.93 -27.62 -36.02
N PHE A 779 -18.13 -28.39 -37.08
CA PHE A 779 -18.95 -29.60 -37.04
C PHE A 779 -18.51 -30.53 -35.90
N ILE A 780 -17.20 -30.77 -35.78
CA ILE A 780 -16.64 -31.65 -34.73
C ILE A 780 -16.87 -31.09 -33.33
N SER A 781 -16.90 -29.76 -33.12
CA SER A 781 -17.16 -29.19 -31.79
C SER A 781 -18.64 -29.23 -31.39
N VAL A 782 -19.57 -29.22 -32.36
CA VAL A 782 -21.02 -29.13 -32.12
C VAL A 782 -21.73 -30.49 -32.21
N ALA A 783 -21.29 -31.37 -33.11
CA ALA A 783 -21.95 -32.63 -33.40
C ALA A 783 -21.94 -33.60 -32.22
N THR A 784 -23.04 -34.32 -32.02
CA THR A 784 -23.14 -35.42 -31.06
C THR A 784 -22.82 -36.73 -31.78
N SER A 785 -21.94 -37.55 -31.20
CA SER A 785 -21.65 -38.89 -31.75
C SER A 785 -22.88 -39.77 -31.63
N VAL A 786 -23.30 -40.35 -32.75
CA VAL A 786 -24.40 -41.31 -32.84
C VAL A 786 -23.79 -42.66 -33.23
N PRO A 787 -24.24 -43.80 -32.67
CA PRO A 787 -23.83 -45.11 -33.15
C PRO A 787 -24.13 -45.19 -34.64
N PHE A 788 -23.10 -45.35 -35.46
CA PHE A 788 -23.30 -45.48 -36.89
C PHE A 788 -24.00 -46.83 -37.11
N GLU A 789 -25.22 -46.84 -37.67
CA GLU A 789 -25.88 -48.09 -38.03
C GLU A 789 -24.91 -48.92 -38.89
N GLU A 790 -24.53 -50.09 -38.38
CA GLU A 790 -23.78 -51.09 -39.13
C GLU A 790 -24.60 -51.45 -40.37
N GLN A 791 -24.20 -50.95 -41.54
CA GLN A 791 -24.66 -51.57 -42.78
C GLN A 791 -24.04 -52.96 -42.89
N PRO A 792 -24.81 -53.96 -43.35
CA PRO A 792 -24.43 -55.36 -43.25
C PRO A 792 -23.13 -55.61 -44.00
N ALA A 793 -22.22 -56.35 -43.36
CA ALA A 793 -20.94 -56.74 -43.90
C ALA A 793 -21.09 -57.26 -45.34
N VAL A 794 -20.56 -56.50 -46.30
CA VAL A 794 -20.33 -57.01 -47.65
C VAL A 794 -19.31 -58.12 -47.51
N GLN A 795 -19.75 -59.36 -47.77
CA GLN A 795 -18.87 -60.52 -47.86
C GLN A 795 -17.72 -60.21 -48.83
N GLN A 796 -16.51 -60.08 -48.29
CA GLN A 796 -15.30 -60.13 -49.10
C GLN A 796 -15.20 -61.54 -49.68
N VAL A 797 -15.59 -61.66 -50.94
CA VAL A 797 -15.25 -62.81 -51.79
C VAL A 797 -13.73 -62.87 -51.88
N ALA A 798 -13.19 -63.98 -51.36
CA ALA A 798 -11.79 -64.33 -51.48
C ALA A 798 -11.37 -64.33 -52.96
N ARG A 799 -10.29 -63.63 -53.28
CA ARG A 799 -9.45 -63.94 -54.45
C ARG A 799 -7.99 -63.95 -54.04
N ARG A 800 -7.37 -65.08 -54.42
CA ARG A 800 -5.96 -65.45 -54.31
C ARG A 800 -5.03 -64.42 -54.94
#